data_AF-A0A1U7DIN9-F1
#
_entry.id   AF-A0A1U7DIN9-F1
#
_cell.length_a   1.000
_cell.length_b   1.000
_cell.length_c   1.000
_cell.angle_alpha   90.00
_cell.angle_beta   90.00
_cell.angle_gamma   90.00
#
_symmetry.space_group_name_H-M   'P 1'
#
loop_
_entity.id
_entity.type
_entity.pdbx_description
1 polymer ?
#
loop_
_entity_poly.entity_id
_entity_poly.type
_entity_poly.pdbx_seq_one_letter_code
_entity_poly.pdbx_strand_id
1 'polypeptide(L)'
;MLGLGTIAKKVFGTPNDREVKARRPLVEKINALEPQFTDLTDEQIIEKTAEFRERLAKGEALDDLLPEAFANVREAARRTLGLRAFDVQLMGGIFLHQGNIAEMKTGEGKTLMATFPAYLNALTGRGVHIVTVNDYLARRDAEWMGKVYAALGLTTGVVYPQQPEQEKAEAYGADVTYATNNELGFDYLRDNMRMDLDEMNQRDHYFAIVDEVDSILIDEARTPLIISGPSEDRSELYKTIDTVVPSLSDEHFTIDEKTRNVTYTDEGNEFLEQELLRQGILPEGQSLYDPESTTLVHHVTQALRAHKLFQRDKDYIVRDDEVVLIDEFTGRMMSGRRLSDGLHQAIEAKENVSIQPENVTLASVTFQNYFRLYDKLGGMTGTAATEAEEFAEIYKLGVIEVPTNRPIARVDEHDAVYRTAKEKYDAIRETIEEAHKKGQPILVGTTSIEKSEFLSQMLKERGVPHNVLNARQHEQEAAIVADAGKPGAVTIATNMAGRGTDIQLGGNVDMKVLEALATDPEADPAALRERAEAEVAGDKKKVLEAGGLFVLATERHESRRIDNQLRGRSGRQGDPGRSAFYLSLEDDLMRIFGSERLDNVLGKLGMKEGEAIIHPWVNKSLEKAQAKVEARNFDIRKQLLKFDDVMNDQRKAIFGQRLEIMESKDVNEIVEDMRHQVIDDLVDFYIPARSYADQWDGEGLYAAVIEKLGVDAPVIAWTQEEGVDDSDIRERLYKATDEFMAGKAAKFGPEQMRRIEKQVLLQTIDAKWREHLVTLEHLRSVVGFRGYAQRDPLNEYKNESFQLFESLLNSLREEVTEKLAQLRPLSEEEQKQMLAQLIEQQRALQGAEAGAQPGAAPAAGPQAAAQPDGAGETAVAEVGRNDPCPCGSGKRYKHCHGAVTA
;
A
#
# COMPACT_ATOMS: atom_id res chain seq x y z
N MET A 1 -48.41 -0.17 15.45
CA MET A 1 -48.87 0.75 14.38
C MET A 1 -47.71 0.94 13.41
N LEU A 2 -47.87 0.55 12.15
CA LEU A 2 -46.85 0.81 11.12
C LEU A 2 -46.81 2.32 10.88
N GLY A 3 -45.71 2.99 11.21
CA GLY A 3 -45.57 4.43 11.04
C GLY A 3 -45.67 4.83 9.56
N LEU A 4 -46.07 6.08 9.29
CA LEU A 4 -46.17 6.64 7.93
C LEU A 4 -44.90 6.40 7.09
N GLY A 5 -43.72 6.42 7.70
CA GLY A 5 -42.45 6.11 7.02
C GLY A 5 -42.34 4.66 6.51
N THR A 6 -42.90 3.68 7.23
CA THR A 6 -42.89 2.27 6.80
C THR A 6 -43.87 2.02 5.65
N ILE A 7 -45.00 2.73 5.65
CA ILE A 7 -45.99 2.69 4.56
C ILE A 7 -45.41 3.38 3.31
N ALA A 8 -44.80 4.55 3.46
CA ALA A 8 -44.12 5.25 2.36
C ALA A 8 -42.99 4.40 1.74
N LYS A 9 -42.16 3.73 2.56
CA LYS A 9 -41.11 2.81 2.09
C LYS A 9 -41.69 1.62 1.31
N LYS A 10 -42.82 1.06 1.74
CA LYS A 10 -43.51 -0.03 1.01
C LYS A 10 -44.15 0.40 -0.30
N VAL A 11 -44.66 1.63 -0.39
CA VAL A 11 -45.36 2.14 -1.57
C VAL A 11 -44.40 2.72 -2.62
N PHE A 12 -43.37 3.46 -2.20
CA PHE A 12 -42.47 4.19 -3.09
C PHE A 12 -41.06 3.57 -3.22
N GLY A 13 -40.77 2.49 -2.48
CA GLY A 13 -39.46 1.86 -2.41
C GLY A 13 -38.41 2.73 -1.71
N THR A 14 -37.20 2.19 -1.57
CA THR A 14 -35.98 2.92 -1.22
C THR A 14 -35.36 3.59 -2.45
N PRO A 15 -34.44 4.56 -2.27
CA PRO A 15 -33.62 5.06 -3.38
C PRO A 15 -32.94 3.92 -4.15
N ASN A 16 -32.39 2.93 -3.45
CA ASN A 16 -31.80 1.73 -4.04
C ASN A 16 -32.79 0.95 -4.93
N ASP A 17 -34.02 0.70 -4.45
CA ASP A 17 -35.05 -0.02 -5.22
C ASP A 17 -35.39 0.69 -6.53
N ARG A 18 -35.34 2.03 -6.54
CA ARG A 18 -35.63 2.84 -7.74
C ARG A 18 -34.49 2.74 -8.75
N GLU A 19 -33.24 2.84 -8.29
CA GLU A 19 -32.06 2.67 -9.15
C GLU A 19 -32.07 1.29 -9.82
N VAL A 20 -32.26 0.22 -9.04
CA VAL A 20 -32.38 -1.17 -9.51
C VAL A 20 -33.51 -1.33 -10.52
N LYS A 21 -34.71 -0.79 -10.23
CA LYS A 21 -35.86 -0.87 -11.11
C LYS A 21 -35.62 -0.15 -12.45
N ALA A 22 -34.91 0.97 -12.43
CA ALA A 22 -34.61 1.75 -13.63
C ALA A 22 -33.68 1.02 -14.62
N ARG A 23 -32.85 0.07 -14.16
CA ARG A 23 -31.93 -0.70 -15.03
C ARG A 23 -32.52 -2.00 -15.56
N ARG A 24 -33.67 -2.46 -15.05
CA ARG A 24 -34.34 -3.68 -15.55
C ARG A 24 -34.59 -3.69 -17.06
N PRO A 25 -35.06 -2.59 -17.69
CA PRO A 25 -35.26 -2.58 -19.15
C PRO A 25 -33.96 -2.83 -19.93
N LEU A 26 -32.80 -2.46 -19.39
CA LEU A 26 -31.51 -2.71 -20.03
C LEU A 26 -31.13 -4.19 -19.96
N VAL A 27 -31.38 -4.84 -18.81
CA VAL A 27 -31.23 -6.30 -18.65
C VAL A 27 -32.17 -7.06 -19.59
N GLU A 28 -33.42 -6.61 -19.73
CA GLU A 28 -34.38 -7.18 -20.68
C GLU A 28 -33.90 -7.08 -22.13
N LYS A 29 -33.28 -5.95 -22.52
CA LYS A 29 -32.66 -5.80 -23.85
C LYS A 29 -31.51 -6.80 -24.06
N ILE A 30 -30.61 -6.95 -23.09
CA ILE A 30 -29.51 -7.95 -23.15
C ILE A 30 -30.09 -9.36 -23.32
N ASN A 31 -31.11 -9.70 -22.54
CA ASN A 31 -31.79 -10.99 -22.62
C ASN A 31 -32.45 -11.23 -23.98
N ALA A 32 -33.05 -10.21 -24.59
CA ALA A 32 -33.66 -10.32 -25.91
C ALA A 32 -32.66 -10.59 -27.05
N LEU A 33 -31.38 -10.27 -26.85
CA LEU A 33 -30.31 -10.52 -27.82
C LEU A 33 -29.73 -11.95 -27.73
N GLU A 34 -30.01 -12.69 -26.66
CA GLU A 34 -29.46 -14.04 -26.44
C GLU A 34 -29.57 -15.00 -27.63
N PRO A 35 -30.73 -15.13 -28.31
CA PRO A 35 -30.86 -16.07 -29.42
C PRO A 35 -29.94 -15.71 -30.58
N GLN A 36 -29.75 -14.41 -30.83
CA GLN A 36 -28.91 -13.92 -31.92
C GLN A 36 -27.43 -14.24 -31.68
N PHE A 37 -26.96 -14.09 -30.43
CA PHE A 37 -25.57 -14.40 -30.06
C PHE A 37 -25.31 -15.91 -29.94
N THR A 38 -26.31 -16.69 -29.51
CA THR A 38 -26.20 -18.16 -29.48
C THR A 38 -25.95 -18.75 -30.87
N ASP A 39 -26.52 -18.15 -31.92
CA ASP A 39 -26.37 -18.62 -33.30
C ASP A 39 -25.02 -18.24 -33.95
N LEU A 40 -24.20 -17.41 -33.30
CA LEU A 40 -22.88 -17.00 -33.83
C LEU A 40 -21.84 -18.11 -33.69
N THR A 41 -20.86 -18.14 -34.59
CA THR A 41 -19.64 -18.95 -34.46
C THR A 41 -18.62 -18.27 -33.55
N ASP A 42 -17.58 -18.99 -33.11
CA ASP A 42 -16.55 -18.42 -32.23
C ASP A 42 -15.78 -17.29 -32.94
N GLU A 43 -15.51 -17.44 -34.24
CA GLU A 43 -14.92 -16.39 -35.05
C GLU A 43 -15.81 -15.14 -35.11
N GLN A 44 -17.13 -15.32 -35.24
CA GLN A 44 -18.08 -14.20 -35.26
C GLN A 44 -18.19 -13.48 -33.91
N ILE A 45 -18.02 -14.19 -32.78
CA ILE A 45 -17.95 -13.58 -31.45
C ILE A 45 -16.73 -12.66 -31.32
N ILE A 46 -15.59 -13.05 -31.90
CA ILE A 46 -14.38 -12.22 -31.97
C ILE A 46 -14.56 -11.05 -32.95
N GLU A 47 -15.16 -11.28 -34.12
CA GLU A 47 -15.44 -10.23 -35.11
C GLU A 47 -16.33 -9.12 -34.53
N LYS A 48 -17.25 -9.45 -33.60
CA LYS A 48 -18.07 -8.47 -32.89
C LYS A 48 -17.22 -7.47 -32.09
N THR A 49 -16.12 -7.91 -31.48
CA THR A 49 -15.20 -7.02 -30.77
C THR A 49 -14.58 -5.99 -31.71
N ALA A 50 -14.16 -6.41 -32.91
CA ALA A 50 -13.64 -5.51 -33.93
C ALA A 50 -14.71 -4.52 -34.43
N GLU A 51 -15.94 -5.00 -34.66
CA GLU A 51 -17.09 -4.16 -35.03
C GLU A 51 -17.37 -3.09 -33.97
N PHE A 52 -17.39 -3.45 -32.69
CA PHE A 52 -17.64 -2.52 -31.60
C PHE A 52 -16.53 -1.47 -31.45
N ARG A 53 -15.26 -1.87 -31.60
CA ARG A 53 -14.12 -0.94 -31.63
C ARG A 53 -14.23 0.06 -32.78
N GLU A 54 -14.63 -0.39 -33.97
CA GLU A 54 -14.84 0.49 -35.13
C GLU A 54 -16.00 1.47 -34.90
N ARG A 55 -17.10 1.01 -34.31
CA ARG A 55 -18.26 1.86 -33.94
C ARG A 55 -17.91 2.92 -32.91
N LEU A 56 -17.11 2.59 -31.89
CA LEU A 56 -16.56 3.55 -30.94
C LEU A 56 -15.68 4.59 -31.62
N ALA A 57 -14.79 4.16 -32.52
CA ALA A 57 -13.93 5.06 -33.28
C ALA A 57 -14.73 6.03 -34.18
N LYS A 58 -15.95 5.65 -34.60
CA LYS A 58 -16.90 6.51 -35.33
C LYS A 58 -17.73 7.44 -34.43
N GLY A 59 -17.58 7.36 -33.10
CA GLY A 59 -18.21 8.25 -32.13
C GLY A 59 -19.47 7.73 -31.45
N GLU A 60 -19.81 6.44 -31.60
CA GLU A 60 -20.87 5.81 -30.79
C GLU A 60 -20.44 5.75 -29.31
N ALA A 61 -21.37 5.93 -28.36
CA ALA A 61 -21.03 5.90 -26.94
C ALA A 61 -20.95 4.46 -26.39
N LEU A 62 -20.11 4.23 -25.38
CA LEU A 62 -20.02 2.93 -24.69
C LEU A 62 -21.36 2.45 -24.14
N ASP A 63 -22.17 3.37 -23.60
CA ASP A 63 -23.50 3.05 -23.06
C ASP A 63 -24.46 2.50 -24.11
N ASP A 64 -24.33 2.94 -25.37
CA ASP A 64 -25.18 2.47 -26.48
C ASP A 64 -24.78 1.06 -26.92
N LEU A 65 -23.49 0.72 -26.84
CA LEU A 65 -22.96 -0.62 -27.13
C LEU A 65 -23.20 -1.64 -26.02
N LEU A 66 -23.46 -1.17 -24.79
CA LEU A 66 -23.56 -2.01 -23.60
C LEU A 66 -24.45 -3.25 -23.80
N PRO A 67 -25.68 -3.16 -24.36
CA PRO A 67 -26.54 -4.33 -24.50
C PRO A 67 -25.94 -5.44 -25.38
N GLU A 68 -25.35 -5.06 -26.51
CA GLU A 68 -24.74 -5.99 -27.47
C GLU A 68 -23.42 -6.55 -26.93
N ALA A 69 -22.60 -5.69 -26.31
CA ALA A 69 -21.35 -6.09 -25.67
C ALA A 69 -21.60 -7.09 -24.54
N PHE A 70 -22.58 -6.84 -23.67
CA PHE A 70 -22.91 -7.75 -22.57
C PHE A 70 -23.50 -9.08 -23.08
N ALA A 71 -24.29 -9.05 -24.15
CA ALA A 71 -24.76 -10.29 -24.78
C ALA A 71 -23.59 -11.12 -25.36
N ASN A 72 -22.59 -10.47 -25.97
CA ASN A 72 -21.37 -11.12 -26.46
C ASN A 72 -20.58 -11.80 -25.33
N VAL A 73 -20.34 -11.06 -24.24
CA VAL A 73 -19.63 -11.58 -23.05
C VAL A 73 -20.36 -12.77 -22.43
N ARG A 74 -21.69 -12.68 -22.32
CA ARG A 74 -22.48 -13.78 -21.75
C ARG A 74 -22.35 -15.05 -22.57
N GLU A 75 -22.37 -14.93 -23.90
CA GLU A 75 -22.20 -16.08 -24.78
C GLU A 75 -20.79 -16.66 -24.69
N ALA A 76 -19.75 -15.82 -24.69
CA ALA A 76 -18.37 -16.25 -24.51
C ALA A 76 -18.16 -16.99 -23.17
N ALA A 77 -18.73 -16.48 -22.07
CA ALA A 77 -18.68 -17.15 -20.76
C ALA A 77 -19.42 -18.49 -20.76
N ARG A 78 -20.54 -18.59 -21.47
CA ARG A 78 -21.28 -19.86 -21.62
C ARG A 78 -20.44 -20.91 -22.34
N ARG A 79 -19.78 -20.53 -23.45
CA ARG A 79 -18.95 -21.45 -24.25
C ARG A 79 -17.69 -21.89 -23.54
N THR A 80 -16.99 -20.95 -22.89
CA THR A 80 -15.66 -21.20 -22.31
C THR A 80 -15.73 -21.79 -20.90
N LEU A 81 -16.74 -21.41 -20.10
CA LEU A 81 -16.84 -21.80 -18.69
C LEU A 81 -18.07 -22.66 -18.38
N GLY A 82 -19.00 -22.83 -19.33
CA GLY A 82 -20.30 -23.46 -19.05
C GLY A 82 -21.20 -22.61 -18.16
N LEU A 83 -20.90 -21.31 -17.99
CA LEU A 83 -21.60 -20.42 -17.06
C LEU A 83 -22.45 -19.40 -17.81
N ARG A 84 -23.76 -19.48 -17.64
CA ARG A 84 -24.69 -18.43 -18.09
C ARG A 84 -24.89 -17.40 -16.98
N ALA A 85 -24.42 -16.18 -17.19
CA ALA A 85 -24.62 -15.09 -16.23
C ALA A 85 -26.12 -14.81 -15.96
N PHE A 86 -26.46 -14.63 -14.69
CA PHE A 86 -27.80 -14.30 -14.21
C PHE A 86 -28.12 -12.80 -14.43
N ASP A 87 -29.41 -12.48 -14.43
CA ASP A 87 -29.91 -11.10 -14.56
C ASP A 87 -29.33 -10.17 -13.48
N VAL A 88 -29.12 -10.68 -12.26
CA VAL A 88 -28.51 -9.93 -11.15
C VAL A 88 -27.03 -9.64 -11.39
N GLN A 89 -26.31 -10.52 -12.10
CA GLN A 89 -24.93 -10.29 -12.50
C GLN A 89 -24.85 -9.23 -13.61
N LEU A 90 -25.73 -9.30 -14.61
CA LEU A 90 -25.83 -8.25 -15.64
C LEU A 90 -26.13 -6.89 -14.99
N MET A 91 -27.02 -6.85 -14.00
CA MET A 91 -27.35 -5.66 -13.24
C MET A 91 -26.14 -5.12 -12.45
N GLY A 92 -25.39 -5.99 -11.75
CA GLY A 92 -24.16 -5.61 -11.08
C GLY A 92 -23.11 -5.03 -12.04
N GLY A 93 -22.94 -5.65 -13.21
CA GLY A 93 -22.02 -5.20 -14.25
C GLY A 93 -22.38 -3.82 -14.81
N ILE A 94 -23.67 -3.53 -14.97
CA ILE A 94 -24.15 -2.20 -15.38
C ILE A 94 -23.77 -1.14 -14.32
N PHE A 95 -24.00 -1.42 -13.04
CA PHE A 95 -23.66 -0.46 -11.98
C PHE A 95 -22.16 -0.24 -11.84
N LEU A 96 -21.34 -1.28 -12.00
CA LEU A 96 -19.89 -1.16 -12.08
C LEU A 96 -19.45 -0.26 -13.25
N HIS A 97 -20.01 -0.46 -14.45
CA HIS A 97 -19.71 0.39 -15.62
C HIS A 97 -20.06 1.86 -15.37
N GLN A 98 -21.10 2.12 -14.57
CA GLN A 98 -21.55 3.46 -14.19
C GLN A 98 -20.72 4.09 -13.06
N GLY A 99 -19.63 3.45 -12.60
CA GLY A 99 -18.78 3.96 -11.55
C GLY A 99 -19.37 3.85 -10.14
N ASN A 100 -20.11 2.77 -9.87
CA ASN A 100 -20.67 2.48 -8.55
C ASN A 100 -20.05 1.22 -7.94
N ILE A 101 -20.33 1.03 -6.65
CA ILE A 101 -20.10 -0.21 -5.95
C ILE A 101 -21.34 -1.10 -6.08
N ALA A 102 -21.17 -2.26 -6.70
CA ALA A 102 -22.18 -3.30 -6.75
C ALA A 102 -22.06 -4.18 -5.49
N GLU A 103 -22.96 -3.98 -4.52
CA GLU A 103 -23.04 -4.87 -3.37
C GLU A 103 -23.82 -6.14 -3.75
N MET A 104 -23.08 -7.23 -3.96
CA MET A 104 -23.59 -8.55 -4.31
C MET A 104 -23.11 -9.57 -3.26
N LYS A 105 -24.04 -10.26 -2.61
CA LYS A 105 -23.72 -11.21 -1.54
C LYS A 105 -22.79 -12.33 -2.05
N THR A 106 -22.03 -12.94 -1.15
CA THR A 106 -21.04 -13.97 -1.50
C THR A 106 -21.70 -15.17 -2.18
N GLY A 107 -21.10 -15.64 -3.28
CA GLY A 107 -21.69 -16.72 -4.11
C GLY A 107 -22.68 -16.26 -5.18
N GLU A 108 -22.89 -14.96 -5.38
CA GLU A 108 -23.65 -14.43 -6.54
C GLU A 108 -22.82 -14.33 -7.83
N GLY A 109 -21.55 -14.75 -7.80
CA GLY A 109 -20.67 -14.78 -8.97
C GLY A 109 -20.09 -13.42 -9.35
N LYS A 110 -19.47 -12.74 -8.38
CA LYS A 110 -18.80 -11.42 -8.54
C LYS A 110 -17.70 -11.44 -9.62
N THR A 111 -16.83 -12.45 -9.60
CA THR A 111 -15.72 -12.60 -10.55
C THR A 111 -16.21 -12.65 -12.00
N LEU A 112 -17.23 -13.47 -12.31
CA LEU A 112 -17.84 -13.51 -13.64
C LEU A 112 -18.51 -12.18 -14.00
N MET A 113 -19.23 -11.56 -13.05
CA MET A 113 -19.91 -10.29 -13.26
C MET A 113 -18.94 -9.17 -13.68
N ALA A 114 -17.71 -9.14 -13.14
CA ALA A 114 -16.70 -8.14 -13.49
C ALA A 114 -16.24 -8.19 -14.96
N THR A 115 -16.36 -9.35 -15.62
CA THR A 115 -15.96 -9.50 -17.03
C THR A 115 -16.77 -8.62 -17.99
N PHE A 116 -18.04 -8.35 -17.65
CA PHE A 116 -18.95 -7.57 -18.47
C PHE A 116 -18.53 -6.10 -18.60
N PRO A 117 -18.39 -5.33 -17.50
CA PRO A 117 -17.90 -3.97 -17.56
C PRO A 117 -16.42 -3.91 -17.96
N ALA A 118 -15.59 -4.92 -17.63
CA ALA A 118 -14.20 -4.95 -18.06
C ALA A 118 -14.10 -5.03 -19.59
N TYR A 119 -14.79 -5.99 -20.22
CA TYR A 119 -14.83 -6.11 -21.68
C TYR A 119 -15.33 -4.82 -22.34
N LEU A 120 -16.47 -4.28 -21.89
CA LEU A 120 -17.06 -3.07 -22.47
C LEU A 120 -16.08 -1.88 -22.45
N ASN A 121 -15.43 -1.62 -21.31
CA ASN A 121 -14.50 -0.49 -21.18
C ASN A 121 -13.15 -0.79 -21.88
N ALA A 122 -12.72 -2.05 -21.96
CA ALA A 122 -11.50 -2.45 -22.67
C ALA A 122 -11.59 -2.22 -24.20
N LEU A 123 -12.80 -2.10 -24.77
CA LEU A 123 -13.00 -1.71 -26.17
C LEU A 123 -12.37 -0.34 -26.51
N THR A 124 -12.13 0.52 -25.52
CA THR A 124 -11.43 1.80 -25.73
C THR A 124 -9.95 1.66 -26.04
N GLY A 125 -9.34 0.50 -25.76
CA GLY A 125 -7.89 0.27 -25.88
C GLY A 125 -7.04 0.95 -24.80
N ARG A 126 -7.66 1.65 -23.83
CA ARG A 126 -6.96 2.37 -22.73
C ARG A 126 -6.55 1.48 -21.55
N GLY A 127 -7.06 0.25 -21.49
CA GLY A 127 -6.78 -0.72 -20.43
C GLY A 127 -7.77 -0.68 -19.27
N VAL A 128 -8.00 -1.84 -18.65
CA VAL A 128 -8.82 -1.98 -17.45
C VAL A 128 -8.05 -2.73 -16.39
N HIS A 129 -7.95 -2.15 -15.18
CA HIS A 129 -7.32 -2.80 -14.04
C HIS A 129 -8.38 -3.47 -13.16
N ILE A 130 -8.23 -4.77 -12.91
CA ILE A 130 -9.04 -5.51 -11.96
C ILE A 130 -8.19 -5.77 -10.73
N VAL A 131 -8.60 -5.17 -9.61
CA VAL A 131 -7.83 -5.18 -8.37
C VAL A 131 -8.38 -6.23 -7.42
N THR A 132 -7.52 -7.10 -6.92
CA THR A 132 -7.86 -8.14 -5.95
C THR A 132 -7.05 -7.98 -4.66
N VAL A 133 -7.43 -8.72 -3.62
CA VAL A 133 -6.86 -8.60 -2.27
C VAL A 133 -5.50 -9.29 -2.11
N ASN A 134 -5.13 -10.21 -3.00
CA ASN A 134 -3.86 -10.93 -2.95
C ASN A 134 -3.50 -11.53 -4.32
N ASP A 135 -2.22 -11.85 -4.49
CA ASP A 135 -1.65 -12.29 -5.77
C ASP A 135 -2.23 -13.63 -6.24
N TYR A 136 -2.61 -14.51 -5.32
CA TYR A 136 -3.25 -15.79 -5.67
C TYR A 136 -4.59 -15.56 -6.38
N LEU A 137 -5.43 -14.66 -5.84
CA LEU A 137 -6.70 -14.30 -6.48
C LEU A 137 -6.47 -13.58 -7.81
N ALA A 138 -5.49 -12.67 -7.89
CA ALA A 138 -5.14 -12.01 -9.14
C ALA A 138 -4.77 -13.01 -10.24
N ARG A 139 -3.88 -13.96 -9.95
CA ARG A 139 -3.44 -15.00 -10.89
C ARG A 139 -4.58 -15.95 -11.26
N ARG A 140 -5.30 -16.48 -10.27
CA ARG A 140 -6.42 -17.39 -10.49
C ARG A 140 -7.50 -16.74 -11.36
N ASP A 141 -7.88 -15.51 -11.05
CA ASP A 141 -8.96 -14.83 -11.77
C ASP A 141 -8.52 -14.38 -13.16
N ALA A 142 -7.26 -14.00 -13.34
CA ALA A 142 -6.67 -13.75 -14.66
C ALA A 142 -6.68 -15.01 -15.53
N GLU A 143 -6.28 -16.16 -14.99
CA GLU A 143 -6.29 -17.44 -15.72
C GLU A 143 -7.72 -17.91 -16.02
N TRP A 144 -8.63 -17.75 -15.06
CA TRP A 144 -10.01 -18.23 -15.18
C TRP A 144 -10.84 -17.35 -16.11
N MET A 145 -10.91 -16.04 -15.85
CA MET A 145 -11.67 -15.10 -16.67
C MET A 145 -10.93 -14.73 -17.97
N GLY A 146 -9.61 -14.90 -18.03
CA GLY A 146 -8.79 -14.78 -19.24
C GLY A 146 -9.30 -15.64 -20.38
N LYS A 147 -9.88 -16.81 -20.09
CA LYS A 147 -10.54 -17.66 -21.11
C LYS A 147 -11.71 -16.94 -21.78
N VAL A 148 -12.51 -16.20 -21.01
CA VAL A 148 -13.64 -15.42 -21.54
C VAL A 148 -13.13 -14.25 -22.39
N TYR A 149 -12.13 -13.52 -21.91
CA TYR A 149 -11.52 -12.41 -22.65
C TYR A 149 -10.87 -12.89 -23.95
N ALA A 150 -10.15 -14.01 -23.93
CA ALA A 150 -9.53 -14.60 -25.11
C ALA A 150 -10.57 -15.04 -26.16
N ALA A 151 -11.70 -15.63 -25.74
CA ALA A 151 -12.80 -15.97 -26.64
C ALA A 151 -13.51 -14.74 -27.25
N LEU A 152 -13.31 -13.56 -26.65
CA LEU A 152 -13.76 -12.27 -27.18
C LEU A 152 -12.65 -11.55 -27.98
N GLY A 153 -11.47 -12.15 -28.13
CA GLY A 153 -10.32 -11.55 -28.82
C GLY A 153 -9.59 -10.45 -28.04
N LEU A 154 -9.74 -10.42 -26.70
CA LEU A 154 -8.99 -9.52 -25.82
C LEU A 154 -7.81 -10.23 -25.15
N THR A 155 -6.79 -9.46 -24.78
CA THR A 155 -5.64 -9.96 -24.01
C THR A 155 -5.82 -9.77 -22.50
N THR A 156 -5.19 -10.62 -21.70
CA THR A 156 -5.24 -10.54 -20.23
C THR A 156 -3.83 -10.66 -19.66
N GLY A 157 -3.46 -9.71 -18.80
CA GLY A 157 -2.20 -9.69 -18.07
C GLY A 157 -2.41 -9.87 -16.56
N VAL A 158 -1.37 -10.31 -15.85
CA VAL A 158 -1.34 -10.35 -14.40
C VAL A 158 -0.05 -9.75 -13.87
N VAL A 159 -0.15 -8.88 -12.86
CA VAL A 159 0.98 -8.25 -12.19
C VAL A 159 1.15 -8.85 -10.80
N TYR A 160 2.39 -9.17 -10.44
CA TYR A 160 2.73 -9.78 -9.15
C TYR A 160 4.12 -9.33 -8.66
N PRO A 161 4.43 -9.53 -7.36
CA PRO A 161 5.69 -9.10 -6.78
C PRO A 161 6.90 -9.76 -7.44
N GLN A 162 7.98 -8.98 -7.64
CA GLN A 162 9.26 -9.45 -8.22
C GLN A 162 9.12 -10.05 -9.64
N GLN A 163 8.07 -9.67 -10.37
CA GLN A 163 7.91 -10.02 -11.78
C GLN A 163 9.05 -9.42 -12.64
N PRO A 164 9.59 -10.17 -13.62
CA PRO A 164 10.57 -9.63 -14.57
C PRO A 164 10.02 -8.40 -15.32
N GLU A 165 10.86 -7.39 -15.54
CA GLU A 165 10.44 -6.09 -16.10
C GLU A 165 9.69 -6.22 -17.44
N GLN A 166 10.22 -7.04 -18.36
CA GLN A 166 9.57 -7.25 -19.65
C GLN A 166 8.18 -7.89 -19.51
N GLU A 167 8.04 -8.89 -18.63
CA GLU A 167 6.76 -9.56 -18.39
C GLU A 167 5.74 -8.60 -17.76
N LYS A 168 6.20 -7.71 -16.88
CA LYS A 168 5.37 -6.67 -16.27
C LYS A 168 4.89 -5.64 -17.29
N ALA A 169 5.77 -5.16 -18.16
CA ALA A 169 5.40 -4.24 -19.24
C ALA A 169 4.36 -4.89 -20.19
N GLU A 170 4.53 -6.16 -20.55
CA GLU A 170 3.56 -6.92 -21.34
C GLU A 170 2.21 -7.06 -20.60
N ALA A 171 2.21 -7.26 -19.28
CA ALA A 171 0.99 -7.39 -18.48
C ALA A 171 0.18 -6.09 -18.41
N TYR A 172 0.83 -4.92 -18.28
CA TYR A 172 0.15 -3.61 -18.35
C TYR A 172 -0.25 -3.22 -19.78
N GLY A 173 0.44 -3.76 -20.79
CA GLY A 173 0.09 -3.62 -22.21
C GLY A 173 -1.17 -4.38 -22.63
N ALA A 174 -1.66 -5.31 -21.80
CA ALA A 174 -2.87 -6.09 -22.08
C ALA A 174 -4.16 -5.24 -22.01
N ASP A 175 -5.24 -5.70 -22.67
CA ASP A 175 -6.56 -5.04 -22.63
C ASP A 175 -7.14 -5.02 -21.21
N VAL A 176 -6.92 -6.10 -20.44
CA VAL A 176 -7.34 -6.25 -19.03
C VAL A 176 -6.15 -6.73 -18.20
N THR A 177 -5.85 -6.05 -17.10
CA THR A 177 -4.73 -6.40 -16.21
C THR A 177 -5.27 -6.69 -14.80
N TYR A 178 -4.97 -7.88 -14.29
CA TYR A 178 -5.24 -8.24 -12.90
C TYR A 178 -4.04 -7.92 -12.03
N ALA A 179 -4.28 -7.34 -10.87
CA ALA A 179 -3.22 -7.00 -9.93
C ALA A 179 -3.75 -6.90 -8.50
N THR A 180 -2.84 -6.75 -7.54
CA THR A 180 -3.20 -6.29 -6.20
C THR A 180 -3.07 -4.78 -6.11
N ASN A 181 -3.78 -4.18 -5.15
CA ASN A 181 -3.65 -2.76 -4.82
C ASN A 181 -2.20 -2.37 -4.50
N ASN A 182 -1.47 -3.24 -3.77
CA ASN A 182 -0.07 -3.02 -3.42
C ASN A 182 0.81 -2.93 -4.67
N GLU A 183 0.74 -3.92 -5.57
CA GLU A 183 1.59 -3.91 -6.78
C GLU A 183 1.28 -2.73 -7.69
N LEU A 184 0.00 -2.41 -7.89
CA LEU A 184 -0.41 -1.23 -8.68
C LEU A 184 0.13 0.08 -8.07
N GLY A 185 -0.01 0.25 -6.76
CA GLY A 185 0.46 1.47 -6.12
C GLY A 185 1.99 1.58 -6.05
N PHE A 186 2.70 0.47 -5.82
CA PHE A 186 4.16 0.46 -5.85
C PHE A 186 4.73 0.64 -7.26
N ASP A 187 4.11 0.06 -8.29
CA ASP A 187 4.50 0.30 -9.68
C ASP A 187 4.29 1.76 -10.06
N TYR A 188 3.17 2.37 -9.66
CA TYR A 188 2.98 3.81 -9.82
C TYR A 188 4.09 4.64 -9.15
N LEU A 189 4.47 4.31 -7.91
CA LEU A 189 5.57 5.00 -7.23
C LEU A 189 6.91 4.78 -7.93
N ARG A 190 7.20 3.55 -8.39
CA ARG A 190 8.43 3.19 -9.12
C ARG A 190 8.52 3.91 -10.46
N ASP A 191 7.43 3.94 -11.23
CA ASP A 191 7.38 4.60 -12.53
C ASP A 191 7.65 6.11 -12.40
N ASN A 192 7.15 6.75 -11.35
CA ASN A 192 7.44 8.16 -11.06
C ASN A 192 8.87 8.42 -10.54
N MET A 193 9.69 7.38 -10.39
CA MET A 193 11.12 7.46 -10.06
C MET A 193 12.03 7.05 -11.26
N ARG A 194 11.46 6.64 -12.41
CA ARG A 194 12.22 6.25 -13.61
C ARG A 194 12.79 7.45 -14.35
N MET A 195 13.97 7.33 -14.94
CA MET A 195 14.59 8.46 -15.66
C MET A 195 14.11 8.58 -17.10
N ASP A 196 13.72 7.44 -17.69
CA ASP A 196 13.30 7.34 -19.08
C ASP A 196 11.87 6.76 -19.18
N LEU A 197 11.13 7.20 -20.21
CA LEU A 197 9.73 6.80 -20.43
C LEU A 197 9.58 5.32 -20.79
N ASP A 198 10.56 4.73 -21.44
CA ASP A 198 10.56 3.33 -21.85
C ASP A 198 10.80 2.36 -20.67
N GLU A 199 11.22 2.88 -19.51
CA GLU A 199 11.32 2.12 -18.26
C GLU A 199 10.03 2.15 -17.42
N MET A 200 9.02 2.93 -17.84
CA MET A 200 7.71 2.95 -17.17
C MET A 200 6.87 1.75 -17.58
N ASN A 201 6.24 1.09 -16.60
CA ASN A 201 5.40 -0.08 -16.84
C ASN A 201 3.92 0.28 -16.99
N GLN A 202 3.41 1.11 -16.09
CA GLN A 202 2.04 1.59 -16.16
C GLN A 202 1.86 2.56 -17.32
N ARG A 203 0.64 2.59 -17.83
CA ARG A 203 0.24 3.48 -18.92
C ARG A 203 -0.76 4.52 -18.44
N ASP A 204 -2.04 4.24 -18.66
CA ASP A 204 -3.16 5.12 -18.38
C ASP A 204 -3.95 4.62 -17.16
N HIS A 205 -4.48 5.53 -16.35
CA HIS A 205 -5.35 5.22 -15.23
C HIS A 205 -6.81 5.38 -15.68
N TYR A 206 -7.28 4.52 -16.59
CA TYR A 206 -8.61 4.68 -17.17
C TYR A 206 -9.74 4.12 -16.30
N PHE A 207 -9.77 2.80 -16.08
CA PHE A 207 -10.83 2.16 -15.30
C PHE A 207 -10.27 1.11 -14.34
N ALA A 208 -10.54 1.30 -13.05
CA ALA A 208 -10.28 0.29 -12.02
C ALA A 208 -11.58 -0.35 -11.52
N ILE A 209 -11.63 -1.68 -11.51
CA ILE A 209 -12.67 -2.46 -10.84
C ILE A 209 -12.03 -3.10 -9.61
N VAL A 210 -12.43 -2.63 -8.43
CA VAL A 210 -11.89 -3.11 -7.15
C VAL A 210 -12.76 -4.25 -6.62
N ASP A 211 -12.28 -5.50 -6.67
CA ASP A 211 -12.91 -6.60 -5.93
C ASP A 211 -12.65 -6.42 -4.44
N GLU A 212 -13.64 -6.80 -3.63
CA GLU A 212 -13.58 -6.67 -2.18
C GLU A 212 -13.25 -5.22 -1.76
N VAL A 213 -13.92 -4.28 -2.43
CA VAL A 213 -13.68 -2.83 -2.34
C VAL A 213 -13.67 -2.29 -0.90
N ASP A 214 -14.46 -2.89 -0.02
CA ASP A 214 -14.52 -2.54 1.39
C ASP A 214 -13.28 -2.94 2.17
N SER A 215 -12.56 -3.98 1.76
CA SER A 215 -11.27 -4.25 2.38
C SER A 215 -10.16 -3.40 1.80
N ILE A 216 -10.12 -3.22 0.49
CA ILE A 216 -9.03 -2.49 -0.15
C ILE A 216 -9.13 -0.98 0.17
N LEU A 217 -10.30 -0.38 -0.02
CA LEU A 217 -10.47 1.07 0.08
C LEU A 217 -10.82 1.57 1.50
N ILE A 218 -11.07 0.68 2.45
CA ILE A 218 -11.39 1.02 3.86
C ILE A 218 -10.42 0.35 4.84
N ASP A 219 -10.32 -0.99 4.82
CA ASP A 219 -9.51 -1.73 5.80
C ASP A 219 -8.00 -1.57 5.56
N GLU A 220 -7.55 -1.62 4.31
CA GLU A 220 -6.13 -1.49 3.93
C GLU A 220 -5.71 -0.03 3.73
N ALA A 221 -6.67 0.84 3.42
CA ALA A 221 -6.49 2.29 3.30
C ALA A 221 -6.16 3.03 4.63
N ARG A 222 -5.72 2.28 5.65
CA ARG A 222 -5.24 2.81 6.94
C ARG A 222 -3.77 3.22 6.90
N THR A 223 -2.97 2.59 6.05
CA THR A 223 -1.53 2.84 5.93
C THR A 223 -1.20 3.26 4.50
N PRO A 224 -0.41 4.33 4.30
CA PRO A 224 0.07 4.70 2.97
C PRO A 224 1.07 3.66 2.43
N LEU A 225 1.23 3.64 1.11
CA LEU A 225 2.33 2.95 0.44
C LEU A 225 3.57 3.84 0.50
N ILE A 226 4.69 3.30 0.95
CA ILE A 226 5.93 4.03 1.14
C ILE A 226 7.08 3.23 0.53
N ILE A 227 7.86 3.86 -0.35
CA ILE A 227 9.18 3.38 -0.75
C ILE A 227 10.20 4.13 0.10
N SER A 228 10.93 3.40 0.94
CA SER A 228 12.00 3.96 1.76
C SER A 228 13.37 3.62 1.17
N GLY A 229 14.33 4.50 1.39
CA GLY A 229 15.72 4.29 1.00
C GLY A 229 16.70 4.85 2.04
N PRO A 230 17.99 4.56 1.88
CA PRO A 230 19.00 5.08 2.77
C PRO A 230 19.04 6.62 2.68
N SER A 231 19.11 7.27 3.84
CA SER A 231 19.32 8.72 3.97
C SER A 231 20.81 9.06 4.01
N GLU A 232 21.11 10.35 3.79
CA GLU A 232 22.36 10.94 4.26
C GLU A 232 22.51 10.77 5.77
N ASP A 233 23.76 10.63 6.21
CA ASP A 233 24.11 10.45 7.60
C ASP A 233 23.91 11.74 8.41
N ARG A 234 22.90 11.74 9.30
CA ARG A 234 22.59 12.85 10.22
C ARG A 234 23.12 12.61 11.63
N SER A 235 24.04 11.67 11.83
CA SER A 235 24.58 11.30 13.14
C SER A 235 25.11 12.50 13.94
N GLU A 236 25.77 13.46 13.29
CA GLU A 236 26.30 14.65 13.96
C GLU A 236 25.20 15.58 14.49
N LEU A 237 24.09 15.72 13.76
CA LEU A 237 22.93 16.49 14.23
C LEU A 237 22.34 15.85 15.50
N TYR A 238 22.16 14.52 15.50
CA TYR A 238 21.66 13.79 16.66
C TYR A 238 22.55 13.95 17.89
N LYS A 239 23.87 13.79 17.72
CA LYS A 239 24.85 13.99 18.81
C LYS A 239 24.79 15.41 19.35
N THR A 240 24.69 16.39 18.46
CA THR A 240 24.64 17.80 18.83
C THR A 240 23.37 18.12 19.61
N ILE A 241 22.20 17.67 19.13
CA ILE A 241 20.91 17.86 19.79
C ILE A 241 20.84 17.13 21.14
N ASP A 242 21.45 15.95 21.25
CA ASP A 242 21.47 15.19 22.50
C ASP A 242 22.15 15.97 23.64
N THR A 243 23.11 16.85 23.33
CA THR A 243 23.74 17.71 24.34
C THR A 243 22.80 18.76 24.94
N VAL A 244 21.71 19.10 24.24
CA VAL A 244 20.74 20.12 24.67
C VAL A 244 19.78 19.57 25.72
N VAL A 245 19.31 18.33 25.56
CA VAL A 245 18.25 17.74 26.40
C VAL A 245 18.60 17.68 27.90
N PRO A 246 19.83 17.36 28.32
CA PRO A 246 20.23 17.38 29.74
C PRO A 246 20.13 18.75 30.42
N SER A 247 20.08 19.85 29.66
CA SER A 247 19.92 21.20 30.20
C SER A 247 18.47 21.56 30.57
N LEU A 248 17.50 20.72 30.16
CA LEU A 248 16.08 20.96 30.40
C LEU A 248 15.67 20.60 31.83
N SER A 249 14.89 21.48 32.47
CA SER A 249 14.27 21.24 33.76
C SER A 249 12.89 20.58 33.62
N ASP A 250 12.34 20.06 34.72
CA ASP A 250 10.99 19.47 34.72
C ASP A 250 9.87 20.50 34.47
N GLU A 251 10.17 21.80 34.54
CA GLU A 251 9.22 22.88 34.20
C GLU A 251 9.14 23.10 32.67
N HIS A 252 10.13 22.62 31.91
CA HIS A 252 10.24 22.83 30.46
C HIS A 252 9.43 21.82 29.63
N PHE A 253 8.83 20.79 30.24
CA PHE A 253 8.07 19.78 29.52
C PHE A 253 6.95 19.16 30.36
N THR A 254 5.96 18.54 29.70
CA THR A 254 4.90 17.76 30.34
C THR A 254 4.85 16.34 29.78
N ILE A 255 4.60 15.36 30.65
CA ILE A 255 4.50 13.93 30.28
C ILE A 255 3.05 13.47 30.45
N ASP A 256 2.49 12.88 29.39
CA ASP A 256 1.24 12.13 29.45
C ASP A 256 1.55 10.62 29.45
N GLU A 257 1.51 10.01 30.63
CA GLU A 257 1.76 8.58 30.82
C GLU A 257 0.70 7.70 30.14
N LYS A 258 -0.54 8.19 29.97
CA LYS A 258 -1.63 7.39 29.37
C LYS A 258 -1.42 7.22 27.87
N THR A 259 -0.96 8.27 27.21
CA THR A 259 -0.68 8.25 25.77
C THR A 259 0.79 8.01 25.45
N ARG A 260 1.65 7.89 26.48
CA ARG A 260 3.12 7.78 26.37
C ARG A 260 3.67 8.88 25.47
N ASN A 261 3.31 10.13 25.79
CA ASN A 261 3.74 11.29 25.04
C ASN A 261 4.45 12.30 25.96
N VAL A 262 5.36 13.09 25.39
CA VAL A 262 6.01 14.21 26.10
C VAL A 262 6.00 15.43 25.20
N THR A 263 5.71 16.59 25.78
CA THR A 263 5.56 17.86 25.05
C THR A 263 6.29 18.99 25.77
N TYR A 264 6.87 19.92 25.02
CA TYR A 264 7.48 21.12 25.61
C TYR A 264 6.41 22.07 26.15
N THR A 265 6.70 22.73 27.26
CA THR A 265 5.91 23.86 27.75
C THR A 265 6.30 25.14 27.02
N ASP A 266 5.50 26.20 27.12
CA ASP A 266 5.84 27.51 26.52
C ASP A 266 7.21 28.02 27.03
N GLU A 267 7.44 27.93 28.34
CA GLU A 267 8.72 28.26 28.98
C GLU A 267 9.86 27.35 28.48
N GLY A 268 9.57 26.07 28.26
CA GLY A 268 10.52 25.12 27.70
C GLY A 268 10.91 25.42 26.26
N ASN A 269 9.95 25.85 25.42
CA ASN A 269 10.22 26.27 24.04
C ASN A 269 11.09 27.53 24.00
N GLU A 270 10.80 28.53 24.84
CA GLU A 270 11.61 29.76 24.91
C GLU A 270 13.05 29.46 25.38
N PHE A 271 13.20 28.61 26.40
CA PHE A 271 14.51 28.16 26.86
C PHE A 271 15.27 27.40 25.76
N LEU A 272 14.57 26.50 25.06
CA LEU A 272 15.15 25.69 23.99
C LEU A 272 15.65 26.56 22.83
N GLU A 273 14.87 27.56 22.42
CA GLU A 273 15.24 28.49 21.35
C GLU A 273 16.52 29.26 21.69
N GLN A 274 16.61 29.80 22.92
CA GLN A 274 17.80 30.51 23.39
C GLN A 274 19.03 29.60 23.45
N GLU A 275 18.86 28.36 23.90
CA GLU A 275 19.97 27.41 23.99
C GLU A 275 20.47 26.98 22.61
N LEU A 276 19.56 26.72 21.66
CA LEU A 276 19.90 26.38 20.28
C LEU A 276 20.60 27.52 19.55
N LEU A 277 20.17 28.78 19.77
CA LEU A 277 20.88 29.97 19.26
C LEU A 277 22.27 30.09 19.87
N ARG A 278 22.40 29.89 21.19
CA ARG A 278 23.68 29.99 21.90
C ARG A 278 24.73 28.99 21.39
N GLN A 279 24.29 27.79 21.02
CA GLN A 279 25.17 26.74 20.48
C GLN A 279 25.40 26.86 18.97
N GLY A 280 24.75 27.82 18.28
CA GLY A 280 24.85 28.00 16.83
C GLY A 280 24.15 26.90 16.03
N ILE A 281 23.21 26.17 16.65
CA ILE A 281 22.42 25.11 16.00
C ILE A 281 21.22 25.73 15.27
N LEU A 282 20.60 26.75 15.87
CA LEU A 282 19.59 27.59 15.23
C LEU A 282 20.28 28.84 14.65
N PRO A 283 20.14 29.15 13.35
CA PRO A 283 20.72 30.35 12.75
C PRO A 283 20.22 31.66 13.38
N GLU A 284 21.07 32.69 13.37
CA GLU A 284 20.70 34.02 13.88
C GLU A 284 19.54 34.60 13.06
N GLY A 285 18.45 35.00 13.74
CA GLY A 285 17.26 35.57 13.11
C GLY A 285 16.17 34.54 12.75
N GLN A 286 16.44 33.25 12.92
CA GLN A 286 15.48 32.16 12.73
C GLN A 286 14.86 31.74 14.08
N SER A 287 13.58 31.39 14.06
CA SER A 287 12.80 30.94 15.23
C SER A 287 12.39 29.48 15.11
N LEU A 288 12.08 28.82 16.24
CA LEU A 288 11.53 27.45 16.27
C LEU A 288 10.13 27.35 15.63
N TYR A 289 9.45 28.48 15.48
CA TYR A 289 8.13 28.55 14.83
C TYR A 289 8.20 28.71 13.32
N ASP A 290 9.39 28.99 12.77
CA ASP A 290 9.55 29.12 11.32
C ASP A 290 9.41 27.75 10.63
N PRO A 291 8.83 27.67 9.42
CA PRO A 291 8.71 26.43 8.64
C PRO A 291 10.07 25.73 8.43
N GLU A 292 11.12 26.51 8.20
CA GLU A 292 12.49 26.04 7.94
C GLU A 292 13.10 25.31 9.15
N SER A 293 12.61 25.61 10.36
CA SER A 293 13.09 25.00 11.62
C SER A 293 12.45 23.64 11.92
N THR A 294 11.48 23.21 11.11
CA THR A 294 10.67 22.01 11.36
C THR A 294 11.50 20.74 11.64
N THR A 295 12.55 20.50 10.85
CA THR A 295 13.41 19.33 11.03
C THR A 295 14.16 19.37 12.35
N LEU A 296 14.65 20.55 12.76
CA LEU A 296 15.31 20.73 14.05
C LEU A 296 14.34 20.46 15.20
N VAL A 297 13.14 21.04 15.15
CA VAL A 297 12.09 20.84 16.17
C VAL A 297 11.71 19.37 16.29
N HIS A 298 11.61 18.65 15.17
CA HIS A 298 11.36 17.21 15.16
C HIS A 298 12.45 16.45 15.92
N HIS A 299 13.73 16.61 15.55
CA HIS A 299 14.82 15.87 16.18
C HIS A 299 14.97 16.20 17.67
N VAL A 300 14.80 17.47 18.06
CA VAL A 300 14.81 17.89 19.47
C VAL A 300 13.67 17.24 20.26
N THR A 301 12.47 17.16 19.67
CA THR A 301 11.32 16.45 20.27
C THR A 301 11.59 14.95 20.42
N GLN A 302 12.22 14.30 19.43
CA GLN A 302 12.59 12.88 19.55
C GLN A 302 13.65 12.65 20.63
N ALA A 303 14.62 13.57 20.76
CA ALA A 303 15.60 13.52 21.82
C ALA A 303 14.94 13.62 23.21
N LEU A 304 13.98 14.54 23.39
CA LEU A 304 13.20 14.61 24.63
C LEU A 304 12.44 13.31 24.92
N ARG A 305 11.79 12.72 23.91
CA ARG A 305 11.11 11.42 24.04
C ARG A 305 12.07 10.31 24.43
N ALA A 306 13.21 10.20 23.77
CA ALA A 306 14.25 9.22 24.08
C ALA A 306 14.74 9.34 25.54
N HIS A 307 14.91 10.57 26.04
CA HIS A 307 15.35 10.82 27.42
C HIS A 307 14.27 10.57 28.47
N LYS A 308 13.03 10.99 28.23
CA LYS A 308 11.98 11.02 29.26
C LYS A 308 11.04 9.82 29.23
N LEU A 309 10.80 9.21 28.07
CA LEU A 309 9.84 8.10 27.91
C LEU A 309 10.48 6.72 27.81
N PHE A 310 11.74 6.63 27.36
CA PHE A 310 12.43 5.37 27.15
C PHE A 310 13.57 5.22 28.17
N GLN A 311 13.48 4.17 28.98
CA GLN A 311 14.42 3.86 30.04
C GLN A 311 15.28 2.65 29.66
N ARG A 312 16.60 2.82 29.81
CA ARG A 312 17.55 1.72 29.70
C ARG A 312 17.24 0.64 30.75
N ASP A 313 17.44 -0.61 30.36
CA ASP A 313 17.15 -1.84 31.13
C ASP A 313 15.67 -2.10 31.40
N LYS A 314 14.77 -1.31 30.82
CA LYS A 314 13.31 -1.50 30.88
C LYS A 314 12.69 -1.56 29.49
N ASP A 315 12.89 -0.53 28.68
CA ASP A 315 12.32 -0.42 27.33
C ASP A 315 13.33 -0.88 26.25
N TYR A 316 14.63 -0.76 26.53
CA TYR A 316 15.72 -1.22 25.68
C TYR A 316 16.95 -1.57 26.52
N ILE A 317 17.90 -2.31 25.93
CA ILE A 317 19.27 -2.47 26.44
C ILE A 317 20.28 -2.01 25.39
N VAL A 318 21.49 -1.70 25.85
CA VAL A 318 22.64 -1.47 24.96
C VAL A 318 23.55 -2.68 25.03
N ARG A 319 23.84 -3.28 23.87
CA ARG A 319 24.69 -4.46 23.77
C ARG A 319 25.48 -4.43 22.47
N ASP A 320 26.77 -4.74 22.54
CA ASP A 320 27.65 -4.84 21.36
C ASP A 320 27.64 -3.56 20.48
N ASP A 321 27.57 -2.38 21.11
CA ASP A 321 27.43 -1.08 20.43
C ASP A 321 26.14 -0.95 19.59
N GLU A 322 25.05 -1.60 20.03
CA GLU A 322 23.72 -1.49 19.43
C GLU A 322 22.62 -1.36 20.51
N VAL A 323 21.54 -0.64 20.16
CA VAL A 323 20.33 -0.54 20.98
C VAL A 323 19.36 -1.66 20.62
N VAL A 324 19.00 -2.51 21.59
CA VAL A 324 18.07 -3.63 21.41
C VAL A 324 16.83 -3.42 22.25
N LEU A 325 15.65 -3.35 21.61
CA LEU A 325 14.37 -3.15 22.28
C LEU A 325 13.98 -4.37 23.13
N ILE A 326 13.31 -4.12 24.26
CA ILE A 326 12.75 -5.16 25.12
C ILE A 326 11.23 -5.20 24.95
N ASP A 327 10.67 -6.39 24.79
CA ASP A 327 9.23 -6.58 24.81
C ASP A 327 8.68 -6.41 26.24
N GLU A 328 7.78 -5.45 26.44
CA GLU A 328 7.26 -5.07 27.77
C GLU A 328 6.49 -6.19 28.49
N PHE A 329 5.92 -7.14 27.75
CA PHE A 329 5.10 -8.21 28.32
C PHE A 329 5.94 -9.45 28.66
N THR A 330 6.95 -9.73 27.83
CA THR A 330 7.74 -10.97 27.92
C THR A 330 9.15 -10.75 28.47
N GLY A 331 9.63 -9.50 28.53
CA GLY A 331 11.00 -9.15 28.89
C GLY A 331 12.05 -9.66 27.90
N ARG A 332 11.63 -10.10 26.71
CA ARG A 332 12.53 -10.67 25.69
C ARG A 332 13.15 -9.58 24.84
N MET A 333 14.42 -9.78 24.47
CA MET A 333 15.12 -8.94 23.50
C MET A 333 14.49 -9.12 22.12
N MET A 334 14.16 -8.02 21.46
CA MET A 334 13.62 -7.97 20.10
C MET A 334 14.71 -7.55 19.11
N SER A 335 15.67 -8.45 18.87
CA SER A 335 16.76 -8.21 17.90
C SER A 335 16.21 -7.97 16.49
N GLY A 336 16.68 -6.92 15.83
CA GLY A 336 16.23 -6.50 14.50
C GLY A 336 15.02 -5.57 14.47
N ARG A 337 14.39 -5.27 15.62
CA ARG A 337 13.30 -4.30 15.71
C ARG A 337 13.85 -2.92 16.08
N ARG A 338 13.51 -1.90 15.29
CA ARG A 338 13.88 -0.50 15.53
C ARG A 338 12.64 0.38 15.68
N LEU A 339 12.80 1.55 16.31
CA LEU A 339 11.74 2.56 16.41
C LEU A 339 11.81 3.49 15.18
N SER A 340 10.66 3.97 14.73
CA SER A 340 10.54 4.88 13.57
C SER A 340 10.73 6.36 13.95
N ASP A 341 10.63 7.25 12.96
CA ASP A 341 10.64 8.72 13.11
C ASP A 341 11.88 9.26 13.84
N GLY A 342 13.05 8.68 13.56
CA GLY A 342 14.31 9.12 14.16
C GLY A 342 14.45 8.85 15.67
N LEU A 343 13.46 8.21 16.31
CA LEU A 343 13.46 7.98 17.75
C LEU A 343 14.50 6.94 18.17
N HIS A 344 14.75 5.92 17.34
CA HIS A 344 15.77 4.92 17.63
C HIS A 344 17.17 5.55 17.60
N GLN A 345 17.43 6.40 16.60
CA GLN A 345 18.66 7.18 16.46
C GLN A 345 18.85 8.15 17.63
N ALA A 346 17.77 8.77 18.11
CA ALA A 346 17.81 9.60 19.31
C ALA A 346 18.20 8.79 20.58
N ILE A 347 17.77 7.52 20.69
CA ILE A 347 18.21 6.63 21.78
C ILE A 347 19.68 6.21 21.59
N GLU A 348 20.11 5.91 20.37
CA GLU A 348 21.50 5.62 20.05
C GLU A 348 22.42 6.79 20.43
N ALA A 349 22.01 8.03 20.11
CA ALA A 349 22.72 9.25 20.51
C ALA A 349 22.78 9.43 22.03
N LYS A 350 21.64 9.30 22.71
CA LYS A 350 21.52 9.37 24.18
C LYS A 350 22.46 8.41 24.90
N GLU A 351 22.63 7.21 24.37
CA GLU A 351 23.49 6.17 24.96
C GLU A 351 24.94 6.23 24.44
N ASN A 352 25.24 7.20 23.58
CA ASN A 352 26.55 7.39 22.94
C ASN A 352 27.04 6.13 22.20
N VAL A 353 26.14 5.51 21.45
CA VAL A 353 26.31 4.30 20.63
C VAL A 353 26.47 4.70 19.16
N SER A 354 27.01 3.80 18.31
CA SER A 354 27.01 4.01 16.85
C SER A 354 25.60 4.27 16.31
N ILE A 355 25.37 5.47 15.80
CA ILE A 355 24.09 5.88 15.22
C ILE A 355 24.04 5.32 13.80
N GLN A 356 23.01 4.54 13.50
CA GLN A 356 22.83 4.03 12.14
C GLN A 356 22.01 5.03 11.32
N PRO A 357 22.31 5.17 10.01
CA PRO A 357 21.54 6.01 9.12
C PRO A 357 20.04 5.71 9.17
N GLU A 358 19.23 6.77 9.06
CA GLU A 358 17.79 6.65 8.92
C GLU A 358 17.41 6.13 7.53
N ASN A 359 16.27 5.44 7.47
CA ASN A 359 15.59 5.24 6.21
C ASN A 359 14.61 6.40 6.01
N VAL A 360 14.69 7.07 4.88
CA VAL A 360 13.80 8.18 4.53
C VAL A 360 12.80 7.77 3.46
N THR A 361 11.65 8.43 3.47
CA THR A 361 10.61 8.26 2.44
C THR A 361 11.10 8.83 1.11
N LEU A 362 11.28 7.97 0.10
CA LEU A 362 11.62 8.37 -1.27
C LEU A 362 10.38 8.73 -2.08
N ALA A 363 9.33 7.93 -1.92
CA ALA A 363 8.06 8.12 -2.59
C ALA A 363 6.95 7.54 -1.70
N SER A 364 5.80 8.20 -1.66
CA SER A 364 4.66 7.75 -0.87
C SER A 364 3.35 8.17 -1.52
N VAL A 365 2.31 7.33 -1.39
CA VAL A 365 0.94 7.63 -1.81
C VAL A 365 -0.06 6.85 -0.94
N THR A 366 -1.20 7.45 -0.61
CA THR A 366 -2.31 6.71 0.01
C THR A 366 -3.13 5.96 -1.03
N PHE A 367 -3.77 4.84 -0.66
CA PHE A 367 -4.68 4.14 -1.57
C PHE A 367 -5.82 5.05 -2.04
N GLN A 368 -6.32 5.90 -1.15
CA GLN A 368 -7.33 6.91 -1.46
C GLN A 368 -6.91 7.75 -2.66
N ASN A 369 -5.73 8.37 -2.59
CA ASN A 369 -5.26 9.26 -3.64
C ASN A 369 -4.79 8.52 -4.90
N TYR A 370 -4.25 7.31 -4.76
CA TYR A 370 -3.94 6.45 -5.90
C TYR A 370 -5.19 6.10 -6.71
N PHE A 371 -6.25 5.60 -6.08
CA PHE A 371 -7.47 5.21 -6.80
C PHE A 371 -8.27 6.41 -7.34
N ARG A 372 -8.07 7.61 -6.77
CA ARG A 372 -8.60 8.87 -7.32
C ARG A 372 -7.91 9.33 -8.61
N LEU A 373 -6.81 8.71 -9.02
CA LEU A 373 -6.18 8.96 -10.31
C LEU A 373 -7.00 8.39 -11.48
N TYR A 374 -7.85 7.39 -11.22
CA TYR A 374 -8.59 6.73 -12.28
C TYR A 374 -9.76 7.59 -12.79
N ASP A 375 -9.90 7.71 -14.12
CA ASP A 375 -11.03 8.41 -14.75
C ASP A 375 -12.39 7.81 -14.33
N LYS A 376 -12.39 6.49 -14.19
CA LYS A 376 -13.53 5.70 -13.72
C LYS A 376 -13.07 4.73 -12.64
N LEU A 377 -13.85 4.65 -11.57
CA LEU A 377 -13.63 3.71 -10.48
C LEU A 377 -14.94 2.96 -10.22
N GLY A 378 -14.88 1.65 -10.12
CA GLY A 378 -16.00 0.79 -9.75
C GLY A 378 -15.54 -0.23 -8.71
N GLY A 379 -16.46 -0.79 -7.94
CA GLY A 379 -16.11 -1.79 -6.93
C GLY A 379 -17.18 -2.85 -6.71
N MET A 380 -16.79 -4.00 -6.19
CA MET A 380 -17.74 -5.06 -5.87
C MET A 380 -17.41 -5.67 -4.52
N THR A 381 -18.44 -5.96 -3.74
CA THR A 381 -18.29 -6.62 -2.42
C THR A 381 -19.63 -7.19 -1.96
N GLY A 382 -19.63 -8.03 -0.93
CA GLY A 382 -20.86 -8.48 -0.27
C GLY A 382 -21.42 -7.50 0.76
N THR A 383 -20.63 -6.49 1.16
CA THR A 383 -20.92 -5.68 2.35
C THR A 383 -20.36 -4.25 2.25
N ALA A 384 -20.93 -3.38 1.40
CA ALA A 384 -20.49 -1.98 1.26
C ALA A 384 -21.46 -0.96 1.88
N ALA A 385 -22.73 -1.31 2.09
CA ALA A 385 -23.77 -0.35 2.45
C ALA A 385 -23.54 0.37 3.79
N THR A 386 -22.77 -0.22 4.71
CA THR A 386 -22.43 0.42 5.99
C THR A 386 -21.47 1.61 5.81
N GLU A 387 -20.58 1.53 4.81
CA GLU A 387 -19.55 2.55 4.52
C GLU A 387 -19.93 3.44 3.34
N ALA A 388 -21.19 3.44 2.92
CA ALA A 388 -21.64 4.16 1.73
C ALA A 388 -21.35 5.68 1.79
N GLU A 389 -21.38 6.27 2.99
CA GLU A 389 -21.01 7.68 3.20
C GLU A 389 -19.51 7.91 2.96
N GLU A 390 -18.64 7.04 3.49
CA GLU A 390 -17.18 7.12 3.29
C GLU A 390 -16.83 6.95 1.80
N PHE A 391 -17.43 5.98 1.11
CA PHE A 391 -17.23 5.78 -0.33
C PHE A 391 -17.65 6.99 -1.16
N ALA A 392 -18.81 7.59 -0.85
CA ALA A 392 -19.29 8.77 -1.54
C ALA A 392 -18.46 10.02 -1.24
N GLU A 393 -18.00 10.20 0.00
CA GLU A 393 -17.21 11.37 0.40
C GLU A 393 -15.82 11.34 -0.23
N ILE A 394 -15.11 10.21 -0.10
CA ILE A 394 -13.70 10.07 -0.50
C ILE A 394 -13.55 9.76 -2.00
N TYR A 395 -14.29 8.78 -2.51
CA TYR A 395 -14.08 8.22 -3.85
C TYR A 395 -15.16 8.62 -4.86
N LYS A 396 -16.20 9.35 -4.43
CA LYS A 396 -17.39 9.66 -5.24
C LYS A 396 -18.12 8.43 -5.77
N LEU A 397 -17.99 7.29 -5.06
CA LEU A 397 -18.63 6.03 -5.40
C LEU A 397 -19.99 5.92 -4.72
N GLY A 398 -21.05 5.67 -5.49
CA GLY A 398 -22.34 5.25 -4.96
C GLY A 398 -22.35 3.77 -4.61
N VAL A 399 -23.08 3.36 -3.56
CA VAL A 399 -23.28 1.94 -3.23
C VAL A 399 -24.68 1.50 -3.62
N ILE A 400 -24.77 0.46 -4.45
CA ILE A 400 -26.03 -0.13 -4.90
C ILE A 400 -26.12 -1.57 -4.39
N GLU A 401 -27.14 -1.86 -3.58
CA GLU A 401 -27.45 -3.22 -3.13
C GLU A 401 -28.21 -3.94 -4.24
N VAL A 402 -27.51 -4.88 -4.90
CA VAL A 402 -28.07 -5.68 -5.98
C VAL A 402 -28.89 -6.83 -5.36
N PRO A 403 -30.11 -7.10 -5.84
CA PRO A 403 -30.89 -8.24 -5.37
C PRO A 403 -30.15 -9.57 -5.53
N THR A 404 -30.36 -10.51 -4.62
CA THR A 404 -29.83 -11.87 -4.76
C THR A 404 -30.59 -12.65 -5.84
N ASN A 405 -29.91 -13.56 -6.55
CA ASN A 405 -30.54 -14.42 -7.54
C ASN A 405 -31.64 -15.31 -6.91
N ARG A 406 -31.39 -15.77 -5.69
CA ARG A 406 -32.32 -16.57 -4.89
C ARG A 406 -32.48 -15.97 -3.48
N PRO A 407 -33.67 -16.09 -2.86
CA PRO A 407 -33.87 -15.60 -1.49
C PRO A 407 -32.95 -16.30 -0.49
N ILE A 408 -32.35 -15.54 0.43
CA ILE A 408 -31.49 -16.08 1.49
C ILE A 408 -32.34 -16.91 2.47
N ALA A 409 -31.98 -18.19 2.65
CA ALA A 409 -32.65 -19.10 3.58
C ALA A 409 -31.86 -19.33 4.89
N ARG A 410 -30.71 -18.66 5.05
CA ARG A 410 -29.87 -18.76 6.26
C ARG A 410 -30.60 -18.26 7.50
N VAL A 411 -30.45 -18.98 8.60
CA VAL A 411 -30.90 -18.55 9.93
C VAL A 411 -29.74 -17.92 10.69
N ASP A 412 -29.84 -16.62 10.93
CA ASP A 412 -28.87 -15.87 11.75
C ASP A 412 -29.36 -15.83 13.20
N GLU A 413 -28.67 -16.56 14.08
CA GLU A 413 -29.02 -16.62 15.50
C GLU A 413 -28.58 -15.36 16.25
N HIS A 414 -29.21 -15.12 17.40
CA HIS A 414 -28.76 -14.09 18.32
C HIS A 414 -27.43 -14.48 18.97
N ASP A 415 -26.59 -13.49 19.28
CA ASP A 415 -25.31 -13.74 19.92
C ASP A 415 -25.51 -14.40 21.30
N ALA A 416 -24.70 -15.41 21.58
CA ALA A 416 -24.61 -16.08 22.87
C ALA A 416 -23.45 -15.48 23.67
N VAL A 417 -23.78 -14.71 24.72
CA VAL A 417 -22.77 -14.03 25.54
C VAL A 417 -22.56 -14.78 26.85
N TYR A 418 -21.32 -15.25 27.05
CA TYR A 418 -20.83 -15.96 28.22
C TYR A 418 -20.12 -15.01 29.18
N ARG A 419 -20.00 -15.40 30.45
CA ARG A 419 -19.33 -14.57 31.44
C ARG A 419 -17.80 -14.61 31.27
N THR A 420 -17.24 -15.79 31.04
CA THR A 420 -15.79 -16.00 30.94
C THR A 420 -15.41 -16.58 29.57
N ALA A 421 -14.17 -16.38 29.15
CA ALA A 421 -13.64 -16.97 27.92
C ALA A 421 -13.65 -18.51 27.98
N LYS A 422 -13.42 -19.09 29.17
CA LYS A 422 -13.45 -20.56 29.35
C LYS A 422 -14.82 -21.15 29.03
N GLU A 423 -15.89 -20.59 29.62
CA GLU A 423 -17.27 -21.02 29.38
C GLU A 423 -17.63 -20.91 27.88
N LYS A 424 -17.22 -19.81 27.24
CA LYS A 424 -17.39 -19.59 25.80
C LYS A 424 -16.75 -20.72 24.98
N TYR A 425 -15.46 -21.01 25.20
CA TYR A 425 -14.75 -22.01 24.42
C TYR A 425 -15.22 -23.45 24.69
N ASP A 426 -15.63 -23.76 25.92
CA ASP A 426 -16.26 -25.04 26.26
C ASP A 426 -17.56 -25.23 25.46
N ALA A 427 -18.41 -24.20 25.36
CA ALA A 427 -19.64 -24.24 24.58
C ALA A 427 -19.40 -24.29 23.06
N ILE A 428 -18.39 -23.58 22.56
CA ILE A 428 -17.97 -23.64 21.15
C ILE A 428 -17.55 -25.07 20.79
N ARG A 429 -16.71 -25.70 21.62
CA ARG A 429 -16.26 -27.09 21.43
C ARG A 429 -17.44 -28.05 21.36
N GLU A 430 -18.37 -27.99 22.32
CA GLU A 430 -19.56 -28.84 22.35
C GLU A 430 -20.41 -28.66 21.09
N THR A 431 -20.59 -27.41 20.66
CA THR A 431 -21.34 -27.05 19.46
C THR A 431 -20.69 -27.63 18.19
N ILE A 432 -19.36 -27.56 18.07
CA ILE A 432 -18.60 -28.16 16.95
C ILE A 432 -18.75 -29.68 16.95
N GLU A 433 -18.63 -30.33 18.12
CA GLU A 433 -18.80 -31.78 18.24
C GLU A 433 -20.19 -32.24 17.81
N GLU A 434 -21.24 -31.52 18.20
CA GLU A 434 -22.61 -31.85 17.82
C GLU A 434 -22.83 -31.70 16.31
N ALA A 435 -22.33 -30.62 15.71
CA ALA A 435 -22.42 -30.40 14.26
C ALA A 435 -21.70 -31.51 13.49
N HIS A 436 -20.46 -31.82 13.90
CA HIS A 436 -19.65 -32.88 13.31
C HIS A 436 -20.33 -34.25 13.41
N LYS A 437 -20.87 -34.62 14.59
CA LYS A 437 -21.61 -35.88 14.81
C LYS A 437 -22.86 -36.00 13.93
N LYS A 438 -23.53 -34.89 13.62
CA LYS A 438 -24.69 -34.84 12.72
C LYS A 438 -24.30 -34.81 11.23
N GLY A 439 -23.00 -34.74 10.92
CA GLY A 439 -22.50 -34.59 9.55
C GLY A 439 -22.66 -33.18 8.97
N GLN A 440 -22.98 -32.19 9.79
CA GLN A 440 -23.11 -30.80 9.36
C GLN A 440 -21.72 -30.16 9.24
N PRO A 441 -21.34 -29.60 8.07
CA PRO A 441 -20.10 -28.86 7.95
C PRO A 441 -20.15 -27.57 8.78
N ILE A 442 -19.04 -27.26 9.44
CA ILE A 442 -18.90 -26.07 10.27
C ILE A 442 -17.64 -25.27 9.95
N LEU A 443 -17.81 -23.96 9.76
CA LEU A 443 -16.74 -22.98 9.63
C LEU A 443 -16.69 -22.15 10.91
N VAL A 444 -15.55 -22.17 11.59
CA VAL A 444 -15.33 -21.43 12.83
C VAL A 444 -14.41 -20.24 12.58
N GLY A 445 -14.90 -19.01 12.74
CA GLY A 445 -14.11 -17.80 12.59
C GLY A 445 -13.53 -17.30 13.92
N THR A 446 -12.22 -17.12 13.98
CA THR A 446 -11.51 -16.54 15.13
C THR A 446 -10.88 -15.19 14.75
N THR A 447 -10.42 -14.40 15.72
CA THR A 447 -9.81 -13.07 15.47
C THR A 447 -8.28 -13.10 15.43
N SER A 448 -7.64 -14.18 15.89
CA SER A 448 -6.18 -14.30 15.93
C SER A 448 -5.69 -15.73 15.70
N ILE A 449 -4.43 -15.87 15.26
CA ILE A 449 -3.79 -17.17 15.06
C ILE A 449 -3.69 -17.93 16.39
N GLU A 450 -3.36 -17.22 17.48
CA GLU A 450 -3.30 -17.80 18.82
C GLU A 450 -4.62 -18.46 19.24
N LYS A 451 -5.75 -17.79 19.01
CA LYS A 451 -7.09 -18.31 19.32
C LYS A 451 -7.46 -19.50 18.42
N SER A 452 -7.07 -19.47 17.15
CA SER A 452 -7.21 -20.63 16.25
C SER A 452 -6.44 -21.84 16.74
N GLU A 453 -5.17 -21.67 17.13
CA GLU A 453 -4.34 -22.76 17.63
C GLU A 453 -4.85 -23.30 18.97
N PHE A 454 -5.30 -22.42 19.86
CA PHE A 454 -5.94 -22.81 21.12
C PHE A 454 -7.18 -23.69 20.88
N LEU A 455 -8.08 -23.26 19.99
CA LEU A 455 -9.27 -24.05 19.65
C LEU A 455 -8.90 -25.37 18.95
N SER A 456 -7.93 -25.35 18.05
CA SER A 456 -7.36 -26.53 17.38
C SER A 456 -6.87 -27.56 18.38
N GLN A 457 -6.11 -27.14 19.41
CA GLN A 457 -5.65 -28.01 20.48
C GLN A 457 -6.83 -28.64 21.24
N MET A 458 -7.84 -27.84 21.62
CA MET A 458 -9.05 -28.35 22.31
C MET A 458 -9.80 -29.40 21.49
N LEU A 459 -9.87 -29.24 20.15
CA LEU A 459 -10.52 -30.20 19.26
C LEU A 459 -9.67 -31.47 19.07
N LYS A 460 -8.34 -31.35 19.02
CA LYS A 460 -7.41 -32.51 18.95
C LYS A 460 -7.56 -33.41 20.17
N GLU A 461 -7.68 -32.82 21.37
CA GLU A 461 -7.90 -33.56 22.62
C GLU A 461 -9.20 -34.40 22.61
N ARG A 462 -10.19 -34.01 21.78
CA ARG A 462 -11.45 -34.71 21.60
C ARG A 462 -11.51 -35.61 20.36
N GLY A 463 -10.43 -35.65 19.58
CA GLY A 463 -10.36 -36.47 18.36
C GLY A 463 -11.27 -35.99 17.23
N VAL A 464 -11.62 -34.70 17.19
CA VAL A 464 -12.41 -34.11 16.09
C VAL A 464 -11.46 -33.71 14.95
N PRO A 465 -11.55 -34.33 13.76
CA PRO A 465 -10.73 -33.94 12.61
C PRO A 465 -11.11 -32.52 12.15
N HIS A 466 -10.12 -31.65 11.97
CA HIS A 466 -10.33 -30.28 11.53
C HIS A 466 -9.12 -29.73 10.79
N ASN A 467 -9.35 -28.67 10.02
CA ASN A 467 -8.30 -27.89 9.37
C ASN A 467 -8.23 -26.48 9.96
N VAL A 468 -7.05 -25.86 9.92
CA VAL A 468 -6.82 -24.48 10.39
C VAL A 468 -6.27 -23.64 9.25
N LEU A 469 -6.87 -22.48 9.02
CA LEU A 469 -6.48 -21.51 8.00
C LEU A 469 -5.93 -20.26 8.70
N ASN A 470 -4.66 -19.96 8.48
CA ASN A 470 -3.93 -18.91 9.19
C ASN A 470 -3.51 -17.74 8.27
N ALA A 471 -4.05 -17.66 7.04
CA ALA A 471 -3.74 -16.67 6.02
C ALA A 471 -2.25 -16.63 5.60
N ARG A 472 -1.56 -17.77 5.64
CA ARG A 472 -0.12 -17.88 5.28
C ARG A 472 0.12 -18.51 3.92
N GLN A 473 -0.72 -19.47 3.52
CA GLN A 473 -0.54 -20.23 2.28
C GLN A 473 -1.85 -20.24 1.49
N HIS A 474 -2.08 -19.18 0.72
CA HIS A 474 -3.38 -18.94 0.08
C HIS A 474 -3.86 -20.07 -0.84
N GLU A 475 -2.97 -20.70 -1.60
CA GLU A 475 -3.32 -21.80 -2.51
C GLU A 475 -3.78 -23.06 -1.75
N GLN A 476 -3.02 -23.49 -0.74
CA GLN A 476 -3.39 -24.64 0.10
C GLN A 476 -4.66 -24.35 0.90
N GLU A 477 -4.80 -23.13 1.41
CA GLU A 477 -6.00 -22.71 2.12
C GLU A 477 -7.23 -22.71 1.20
N ALA A 478 -7.10 -22.29 -0.06
CA ALA A 478 -8.18 -22.35 -1.02
C ALA A 478 -8.66 -23.79 -1.28
N ALA A 479 -7.73 -24.75 -1.39
CA ALA A 479 -8.07 -26.17 -1.51
C ALA A 479 -8.85 -26.69 -0.29
N ILE A 480 -8.42 -26.31 0.92
CA ILE A 480 -9.14 -26.68 2.16
C ILE A 480 -10.54 -26.05 2.20
N VAL A 481 -10.67 -24.78 1.79
CA VAL A 481 -11.95 -24.05 1.79
C VAL A 481 -12.93 -24.65 0.78
N ALA A 482 -12.45 -25.07 -0.39
CA ALA A 482 -13.25 -25.75 -1.40
C ALA A 482 -13.89 -27.05 -0.86
N ASP A 483 -13.22 -27.71 0.08
CA ASP A 483 -13.68 -28.93 0.73
C ASP A 483 -14.42 -28.69 2.06
N ALA A 484 -14.44 -27.46 2.58
CA ALA A 484 -15.10 -27.11 3.84
C ALA A 484 -16.63 -27.32 3.83
N GLY A 485 -17.23 -27.45 2.64
CA GLY A 485 -18.66 -27.73 2.47
C GLY A 485 -19.02 -29.22 2.42
N LYS A 486 -18.06 -30.13 2.59
CA LYS A 486 -18.30 -31.59 2.60
C LYS A 486 -18.92 -32.06 3.92
N PRO A 487 -19.69 -33.17 3.93
CA PRO A 487 -20.31 -33.70 5.14
C PRO A 487 -19.32 -33.88 6.30
N GLY A 488 -19.63 -33.29 7.45
CA GLY A 488 -18.83 -33.38 8.67
C GLY A 488 -17.51 -32.61 8.66
N ALA A 489 -17.22 -31.80 7.63
CA ALA A 489 -16.00 -30.99 7.60
C ALA A 489 -16.00 -29.93 8.73
N VAL A 490 -14.86 -29.79 9.41
CA VAL A 490 -14.63 -28.77 10.44
C VAL A 490 -13.44 -27.91 10.00
N THR A 491 -13.67 -26.62 9.81
CA THR A 491 -12.64 -25.69 9.36
C THR A 491 -12.59 -24.50 10.30
N ILE A 492 -11.41 -24.21 10.85
CA ILE A 492 -11.13 -23.01 11.65
C ILE A 492 -10.45 -22.00 10.74
N ALA A 493 -10.96 -20.78 10.67
CA ALA A 493 -10.41 -19.69 9.88
C ALA A 493 -10.06 -18.49 10.78
N THR A 494 -8.79 -18.07 10.76
CA THR A 494 -8.38 -16.83 11.41
C THR A 494 -8.79 -15.62 10.57
N ASN A 495 -9.50 -14.68 11.19
CA ASN A 495 -10.10 -13.51 10.58
C ASN A 495 -10.94 -13.89 9.35
N MET A 496 -10.39 -13.62 8.18
CA MET A 496 -11.01 -13.85 6.87
C MET A 496 -10.14 -14.77 6.00
N ALA A 497 -9.35 -15.67 6.60
CA ALA A 497 -8.59 -16.68 5.87
C ALA A 497 -9.51 -17.52 4.96
N GLY A 498 -9.01 -17.91 3.79
CA GLY A 498 -9.84 -18.54 2.76
C GLY A 498 -10.74 -17.58 1.97
N ARG A 499 -10.44 -16.27 1.99
CA ARG A 499 -11.17 -15.28 1.18
C ARG A 499 -11.06 -15.59 -0.32
N GLY A 500 -12.08 -15.16 -1.08
CA GLY A 500 -12.14 -15.33 -2.53
C GLY A 500 -12.44 -16.76 -3.00
N THR A 501 -12.47 -17.75 -2.11
CA THR A 501 -12.89 -19.12 -2.44
C THR A 501 -14.30 -19.41 -1.91
N ASP A 502 -15.11 -20.02 -2.76
CA ASP A 502 -16.50 -20.34 -2.47
C ASP A 502 -16.64 -21.69 -1.77
N ILE A 503 -17.40 -21.71 -0.66
CA ILE A 503 -17.72 -22.94 0.07
C ILE A 503 -19.04 -23.49 -0.50
N GLN A 504 -18.94 -24.41 -1.45
CA GLN A 504 -20.09 -25.08 -2.04
C GLN A 504 -20.45 -26.35 -1.26
N LEU A 505 -21.73 -26.55 -0.98
CA LEU A 505 -22.21 -27.72 -0.23
C LEU A 505 -21.98 -29.00 -1.05
N GLY A 506 -21.31 -29.99 -0.46
CA GLY A 506 -20.93 -31.25 -1.11
C GLY A 506 -19.57 -31.26 -1.82
N GLY A 507 -18.90 -30.10 -1.93
CA GLY A 507 -17.62 -29.92 -2.63
C GLY A 507 -17.70 -28.87 -3.74
N ASN A 508 -16.56 -28.28 -4.08
CA ASN A 508 -16.49 -27.19 -5.06
C ASN A 508 -16.45 -27.71 -6.50
N VAL A 509 -17.52 -27.43 -7.27
CA VAL A 509 -17.66 -27.83 -8.67
C VAL A 509 -16.72 -27.07 -9.58
N ASP A 510 -16.54 -25.76 -9.34
CA ASP A 510 -15.73 -24.90 -10.21
C ASP A 510 -14.25 -25.31 -10.19
N MET A 511 -13.71 -25.61 -9.01
CA MET A 511 -12.34 -26.10 -8.85
C MET A 511 -12.13 -27.42 -9.62
N LYS A 512 -13.06 -28.38 -9.50
CA LYS A 512 -13.02 -29.65 -10.23
C LYS A 512 -13.03 -29.45 -11.75
N VAL A 513 -13.84 -28.52 -12.24
CA VAL A 513 -13.90 -28.20 -13.68
C VAL A 513 -12.60 -27.53 -14.15
N LEU A 514 -12.05 -26.61 -13.36
CA LEU A 514 -10.79 -25.95 -13.67
C LEU A 514 -9.61 -26.93 -13.72
N GLU A 515 -9.51 -27.83 -12.74
CA GLU A 515 -8.49 -28.90 -12.72
C GLU A 515 -8.62 -29.83 -13.94
N ALA A 516 -9.85 -30.17 -14.32
CA ALA A 516 -10.12 -30.99 -15.50
C ALA A 516 -9.72 -30.26 -16.80
N LEU A 517 -10.06 -28.98 -16.94
CA LEU A 517 -9.69 -28.16 -18.10
C LEU A 517 -8.19 -27.85 -18.17
N ALA A 518 -7.50 -27.79 -17.03
CA ALA A 518 -6.04 -27.68 -17.01
C ALA A 518 -5.36 -28.97 -17.53
N THR A 519 -6.02 -30.12 -17.34
CA THR A 519 -5.53 -31.42 -17.82
C THR A 519 -5.88 -31.66 -19.29
N ASP A 520 -7.08 -31.26 -19.71
CA ASP A 520 -7.58 -31.37 -21.09
C ASP A 520 -8.29 -30.07 -21.51
N PRO A 521 -7.55 -29.12 -22.13
CA PRO A 521 -8.09 -27.81 -22.51
C PRO A 521 -9.21 -27.85 -23.55
N GLU A 522 -9.28 -28.92 -24.35
CA GLU A 522 -10.26 -29.08 -25.44
C GLU A 522 -11.57 -29.75 -24.97
N ALA A 523 -11.63 -30.17 -23.70
CA ALA A 523 -12.82 -30.79 -23.14
C ALA A 523 -13.98 -29.79 -23.05
N ASP A 524 -15.20 -30.26 -23.32
CA ASP A 524 -16.43 -29.45 -23.20
C ASP A 524 -16.66 -29.03 -21.73
N PRO A 525 -16.55 -27.73 -21.41
CA PRO A 525 -16.71 -27.23 -20.04
C PRO A 525 -18.09 -27.54 -19.45
N ALA A 526 -19.14 -27.54 -20.28
CA ALA A 526 -20.49 -27.83 -19.82
C ALA A 526 -20.64 -29.31 -19.41
N ALA A 527 -20.10 -30.23 -20.21
CA ALA A 527 -20.10 -31.65 -19.91
C ALA A 527 -19.25 -31.99 -18.66
N LEU A 528 -18.08 -31.35 -18.51
CA LEU A 528 -17.25 -31.48 -17.30
C LEU A 528 -17.99 -31.02 -16.06
N ARG A 529 -18.71 -29.89 -16.16
CA ARG A 529 -19.52 -29.35 -15.06
C ARG A 529 -20.65 -30.28 -14.67
N GLU A 530 -21.42 -30.80 -15.63
CA GLU A 530 -22.49 -31.77 -15.38
C GLU A 530 -21.95 -33.00 -14.63
N ARG A 531 -20.77 -33.50 -15.03
CA ARG A 531 -20.11 -34.63 -14.36
C ARG A 531 -19.70 -34.29 -12.92
N ALA A 532 -19.08 -33.13 -12.70
CA ALA A 532 -18.65 -32.69 -11.38
C ALA A 532 -19.86 -32.46 -10.45
N GLU A 533 -20.94 -31.87 -10.95
CA GLU A 533 -22.21 -31.70 -10.22
C GLU A 533 -22.83 -33.05 -9.82
N ALA A 534 -22.81 -34.03 -10.72
CA ALA A 534 -23.30 -35.39 -10.44
C ALA A 534 -22.46 -36.09 -9.36
N GLU A 535 -21.14 -35.88 -9.34
CA GLU A 535 -20.24 -36.45 -8.33
C GLU A 535 -20.52 -35.91 -6.93
N VAL A 536 -20.72 -34.59 -6.80
CA VAL A 536 -20.96 -33.95 -5.48
C VAL A 536 -22.41 -34.03 -5.01
N ALA A 537 -23.36 -34.39 -5.89
CA ALA A 537 -24.80 -34.36 -5.60
C ALA A 537 -25.18 -35.20 -4.36
N GLY A 538 -24.57 -36.37 -4.18
CA GLY A 538 -24.82 -37.25 -3.04
C GLY A 538 -24.44 -36.62 -1.70
N ASP A 539 -23.26 -36.00 -1.65
CA ASP A 539 -22.76 -35.34 -0.45
C ASP A 539 -23.47 -34.01 -0.20
N LYS A 540 -23.79 -33.25 -1.26
CA LYS A 540 -24.61 -32.04 -1.18
C LYS A 540 -25.95 -32.34 -0.51
N LYS A 541 -26.62 -33.43 -0.90
CA LYS A 541 -27.89 -33.84 -0.29
C LYS A 541 -27.76 -34.09 1.21
N LYS A 542 -26.72 -34.81 1.66
CA LYS A 542 -26.48 -35.06 3.09
C LYS A 542 -26.29 -33.76 3.86
N VAL A 543 -25.53 -32.81 3.30
CA VAL A 543 -25.28 -31.50 3.92
C VAL A 543 -26.55 -30.67 4.03
N LEU A 544 -27.39 -30.66 2.99
CA LEU A 544 -28.69 -29.99 3.01
C LEU A 544 -29.61 -30.57 4.09
N GLU A 545 -29.67 -31.91 4.20
CA GLU A 545 -30.44 -32.61 5.24
C GLU A 545 -29.90 -32.33 6.66
N ALA A 546 -28.59 -32.12 6.80
CA ALA A 546 -27.94 -31.73 8.05
C ALA A 546 -28.13 -30.24 8.43
N GLY A 547 -28.82 -29.46 7.59
CA GLY A 547 -29.13 -28.04 7.84
C GLY A 547 -28.21 -27.04 7.13
N GLY A 548 -27.40 -27.49 6.17
CA GLY A 548 -26.46 -26.65 5.42
C GLY A 548 -25.21 -26.26 6.21
N LEU A 549 -24.41 -25.35 5.67
CA LEU A 549 -23.19 -24.88 6.33
C LEU A 549 -23.52 -24.10 7.60
N PHE A 550 -22.89 -24.46 8.71
CA PHE A 550 -22.94 -23.70 9.96
C PHE A 550 -21.71 -22.81 10.09
N VAL A 551 -21.91 -21.50 10.23
CA VAL A 551 -20.85 -20.55 10.54
C VAL A 551 -20.92 -20.17 12.01
N LEU A 552 -19.84 -20.38 12.74
CA LEU A 552 -19.71 -20.00 14.14
C LEU A 552 -18.58 -18.98 14.28
N ALA A 553 -18.87 -17.80 14.83
CA ALA A 553 -17.84 -16.82 15.17
C ALA A 553 -17.52 -16.90 16.67
N THR A 554 -16.23 -16.89 17.01
CA THR A 554 -15.79 -16.98 18.41
C THR A 554 -15.72 -15.64 19.12
N GLU A 555 -15.84 -14.53 18.36
CA GLU A 555 -15.79 -13.13 18.81
C GLU A 555 -16.50 -12.22 17.79
N ARG A 556 -16.71 -10.95 18.15
CA ARG A 556 -17.11 -9.87 17.23
C ARG A 556 -15.85 -9.18 16.73
N HIS A 557 -15.82 -8.82 15.44
CA HIS A 557 -14.78 -7.94 14.91
C HIS A 557 -15.05 -6.48 15.29
N GLU A 558 -14.07 -5.62 15.08
CA GLU A 558 -14.24 -4.16 15.25
C GLU A 558 -15.32 -3.58 14.34
N SER A 559 -15.50 -4.19 13.16
CA SER A 559 -16.50 -3.80 12.19
C SER A 559 -17.59 -4.86 12.01
N ARG A 560 -18.84 -4.39 11.93
CA ARG A 560 -20.02 -5.23 11.64
C ARG A 560 -19.94 -5.85 10.25
N ARG A 561 -19.25 -5.18 9.34
CA ARG A 561 -19.04 -5.61 7.95
C ARG A 561 -18.34 -6.96 7.90
N ILE A 562 -17.22 -7.10 8.60
CA ILE A 562 -16.42 -8.33 8.66
C ILE A 562 -17.23 -9.48 9.27
N ASP A 563 -17.99 -9.20 10.34
CA ASP A 563 -18.92 -10.18 10.91
C ASP A 563 -19.94 -10.69 9.87
N ASN A 564 -20.50 -9.78 9.07
CA ASN A 564 -21.48 -10.13 8.04
C ASN A 564 -20.84 -10.89 6.88
N GLN A 565 -19.60 -10.60 6.53
CA GLN A 565 -18.85 -11.38 5.54
C GLN A 565 -18.67 -12.84 6.00
N LEU A 566 -18.34 -13.04 7.28
CA LEU A 566 -18.24 -14.37 7.88
C LEU A 566 -19.60 -15.08 7.82
N ARG A 567 -20.69 -14.44 8.27
CA ARG A 567 -22.06 -15.00 8.13
C ARG A 567 -22.40 -15.35 6.67
N GLY A 568 -22.01 -14.48 5.74
CA GLY A 568 -22.19 -14.63 4.30
C GLY A 568 -21.48 -15.83 3.68
N ARG A 569 -20.59 -16.51 4.42
CA ARG A 569 -20.02 -17.79 3.99
C ARG A 569 -21.09 -18.89 3.92
N SER A 570 -22.18 -18.78 4.69
CA SER A 570 -23.31 -19.71 4.71
C SER A 570 -24.55 -19.18 3.97
N GLY A 571 -25.39 -20.12 3.51
CA GLY A 571 -26.70 -19.86 2.90
C GLY A 571 -26.67 -19.19 1.52
N ARG A 572 -25.70 -19.57 0.70
CA ARG A 572 -25.46 -19.02 -0.64
C ARG A 572 -26.45 -19.58 -1.65
N GLN A 573 -26.82 -18.80 -2.67
CA GLN A 573 -27.78 -19.22 -3.72
C GLN A 573 -29.08 -19.85 -3.16
N GLY A 574 -29.54 -19.37 -2.01
CA GLY A 574 -30.75 -19.85 -1.33
C GLY A 574 -30.60 -21.18 -0.59
N ASP A 575 -29.39 -21.71 -0.45
CA ASP A 575 -29.13 -22.88 0.37
C ASP A 575 -29.53 -22.62 1.85
N PRO A 576 -30.01 -23.64 2.58
CA PRO A 576 -30.17 -23.55 4.02
C PRO A 576 -28.81 -23.36 4.69
N GLY A 577 -28.82 -22.79 5.88
CA GLY A 577 -27.61 -22.57 6.64
C GLY A 577 -27.90 -21.91 7.97
N ARG A 578 -26.87 -21.85 8.81
CA ARG A 578 -26.97 -21.27 10.15
C ARG A 578 -25.76 -20.37 10.42
N SER A 579 -25.95 -19.28 11.15
CA SER A 579 -24.84 -18.52 11.72
C SER A 579 -25.08 -18.19 13.19
N ALA A 580 -24.02 -18.21 14.01
CA ALA A 580 -24.09 -17.86 15.42
C ALA A 580 -22.77 -17.21 15.89
N PHE A 581 -22.86 -16.31 16.86
CA PHE A 581 -21.70 -15.65 17.49
C PHE A 581 -21.67 -16.03 18.97
N TYR A 582 -20.53 -16.53 19.42
CA TYR A 582 -20.28 -16.91 20.81
C TYR A 582 -19.29 -15.90 21.36
N LEU A 583 -19.67 -15.13 22.36
CA LEU A 583 -18.90 -13.99 22.88
C LEU A 583 -18.65 -14.15 24.37
N SER A 584 -17.63 -13.50 24.89
CA SER A 584 -17.39 -13.38 26.33
C SER A 584 -17.23 -11.93 26.77
N LEU A 585 -17.50 -11.64 28.04
CA LEU A 585 -17.21 -10.32 28.61
C LEU A 585 -15.72 -10.00 28.67
N GLU A 586 -14.87 -11.03 28.57
CA GLU A 586 -13.41 -10.92 28.57
C GLU A 586 -12.83 -10.71 27.16
N ASP A 587 -13.67 -10.73 26.11
CA ASP A 587 -13.23 -10.49 24.73
C ASP A 587 -12.80 -9.03 24.55
N ASP A 588 -11.87 -8.78 23.61
CA ASP A 588 -11.24 -7.46 23.44
C ASP A 588 -12.25 -6.33 23.17
N LEU A 589 -13.23 -6.56 22.30
CA LEU A 589 -14.28 -5.56 22.02
C LEU A 589 -15.09 -5.22 23.28
N MET A 590 -15.37 -6.23 24.12
CA MET A 590 -16.11 -6.07 25.37
C MET A 590 -15.28 -5.39 26.46
N ARG A 591 -13.99 -5.70 26.54
CA ARG A 591 -13.06 -5.07 27.48
C ARG A 591 -12.83 -3.58 27.17
N ILE A 592 -12.74 -3.23 25.88
CA ILE A 592 -12.42 -1.85 25.46
C ILE A 592 -13.68 -0.97 25.40
N PHE A 593 -14.83 -1.52 24.96
CA PHE A 593 -16.04 -0.74 24.68
C PHE A 593 -17.29 -1.20 25.44
N GLY A 594 -17.20 -2.29 26.19
CA GLY A 594 -18.27 -2.71 27.09
C GLY A 594 -18.51 -1.65 28.14
N SER A 595 -19.75 -1.15 28.23
CA SER A 595 -20.10 -0.23 29.31
C SER A 595 -19.97 -0.96 30.65
N GLU A 596 -19.38 -0.33 31.67
CA GLU A 596 -19.41 -0.81 33.08
C GLU A 596 -20.83 -1.20 33.52
N ARG A 597 -21.84 -0.59 32.89
CA ARG A 597 -23.26 -0.87 33.07
C ARG A 597 -23.67 -2.29 32.68
N LEU A 598 -23.05 -2.87 31.65
CA LEU A 598 -23.34 -4.22 31.18
C LEU A 598 -22.80 -5.24 32.18
N ASP A 599 -21.53 -5.12 32.56
CA ASP A 599 -20.90 -5.98 33.58
C ASP A 599 -21.64 -5.90 34.93
N ASN A 600 -22.03 -4.70 35.37
CA ASN A 600 -22.82 -4.51 36.59
C ASN A 600 -24.24 -5.11 36.55
N VAL A 601 -24.90 -5.10 35.38
CA VAL A 601 -26.23 -5.71 35.22
C VAL A 601 -26.12 -7.22 35.15
N LEU A 602 -25.09 -7.74 34.47
CA LEU A 602 -24.82 -9.16 34.33
C LEU A 602 -24.39 -9.81 35.64
N GLY A 603 -23.54 -9.13 36.43
CA GLY A 603 -23.19 -9.55 37.78
C GLY A 603 -24.39 -9.64 38.73
N LYS A 604 -25.45 -8.84 38.50
CA LYS A 604 -26.69 -8.86 39.29
C LYS A 604 -27.72 -9.89 38.82
N LEU A 605 -27.62 -10.37 37.59
CA LEU A 605 -28.55 -11.34 36.99
C LEU A 605 -28.37 -12.78 37.50
N GLY A 606 -27.27 -13.06 38.23
CA GLY A 606 -27.08 -14.35 38.89
C GLY A 606 -26.94 -15.54 37.93
N MET A 607 -26.23 -15.34 36.81
CA MET A 607 -25.95 -16.40 35.83
C MET A 607 -25.25 -17.60 36.47
N LYS A 608 -25.68 -18.81 36.09
CA LYS A 608 -24.98 -20.05 36.45
C LYS A 608 -23.81 -20.29 35.51
N GLU A 609 -22.81 -21.03 35.99
CA GLU A 609 -21.67 -21.46 35.17
C GLU A 609 -22.16 -22.23 33.93
N GLY A 610 -21.71 -21.81 32.74
CA GLY A 610 -22.08 -22.40 31.45
C GLY A 610 -23.39 -21.89 30.83
N GLU A 611 -24.11 -20.97 31.47
CA GLU A 611 -25.32 -20.35 30.89
C GLU A 611 -24.94 -19.16 29.98
N ALA A 612 -25.54 -19.06 28.79
CA ALA A 612 -25.33 -17.94 27.88
C ALA A 612 -26.51 -16.97 27.91
N ILE A 613 -26.23 -15.66 27.78
CA ILE A 613 -27.28 -14.67 27.58
C ILE A 613 -27.56 -14.53 26.09
N ILE A 614 -28.79 -14.85 25.72
CA ILE A 614 -29.30 -14.72 24.35
C ILE A 614 -30.52 -13.79 24.42
N HIS A 615 -30.31 -12.49 24.16
CA HIS A 615 -31.41 -11.54 24.15
C HIS A 615 -31.17 -10.40 23.14
N PRO A 616 -32.20 -9.96 22.38
CA PRO A 616 -32.06 -8.94 21.33
C PRO A 616 -31.41 -7.62 21.77
N TRP A 617 -31.56 -7.26 23.05
CA TRP A 617 -30.94 -6.04 23.61
C TRP A 617 -29.40 -6.08 23.65
N VAL A 618 -28.80 -7.27 23.80
CA VAL A 618 -27.34 -7.43 23.85
C VAL A 618 -26.77 -7.17 22.47
N ASN A 619 -27.36 -7.81 21.44
CA ASN A 619 -27.02 -7.54 20.04
C ASN A 619 -27.09 -6.05 19.73
N LYS A 620 -28.17 -5.36 20.12
CA LYS A 620 -28.30 -3.91 19.88
C LYS A 620 -27.24 -3.07 20.62
N SER A 621 -26.74 -3.55 21.75
CA SER A 621 -25.71 -2.85 22.53
C SER A 621 -24.33 -3.07 21.90
N LEU A 622 -24.05 -4.29 21.44
CA LEU A 622 -22.84 -4.64 20.67
C LEU A 622 -22.78 -3.89 19.34
N GLU A 623 -23.89 -3.83 18.59
CA GLU A 623 -23.99 -3.05 17.34
C GLU A 623 -23.65 -1.58 17.56
N LYS A 624 -24.06 -0.98 18.68
CA LYS A 624 -23.71 0.41 19.01
C LYS A 624 -22.23 0.57 19.38
N ALA A 625 -21.65 -0.42 20.04
CA ALA A 625 -20.22 -0.41 20.36
C ALA A 625 -19.40 -0.47 19.06
N GLN A 626 -19.70 -1.42 18.16
CA GLN A 626 -19.05 -1.53 16.84
C GLN A 626 -19.20 -0.24 16.02
N ALA A 627 -20.40 0.33 15.92
CA ALA A 627 -20.61 1.59 15.20
C ALA A 627 -19.78 2.76 15.76
N LYS A 628 -19.51 2.79 17.08
CA LYS A 628 -18.62 3.79 17.69
C LYS A 628 -17.15 3.56 17.33
N VAL A 629 -16.72 2.30 17.23
CA VAL A 629 -15.37 1.94 16.78
C VAL A 629 -15.18 2.28 15.31
N GLU A 630 -16.15 1.92 14.46
CA GLU A 630 -16.16 2.24 13.03
C GLU A 630 -16.10 3.77 12.81
N ALA A 631 -16.94 4.55 13.50
CA ALA A 631 -16.90 6.01 13.40
C ALA A 631 -15.54 6.60 13.83
N ARG A 632 -14.94 6.09 14.92
CA ARG A 632 -13.60 6.52 15.35
C ARG A 632 -12.53 6.19 14.30
N ASN A 633 -12.57 4.99 13.73
CA ASN A 633 -11.63 4.56 12.71
C ASN A 633 -11.80 5.38 11.42
N PHE A 634 -13.04 5.70 11.05
CA PHE A 634 -13.36 6.61 9.95
C PHE A 634 -12.78 8.01 10.19
N ASP A 635 -12.96 8.58 11.38
CA ASP A 635 -12.40 9.89 11.72
C ASP A 635 -10.86 9.92 11.59
N ILE A 636 -10.19 8.85 12.04
CA ILE A 636 -8.73 8.71 11.90
C ILE A 636 -8.32 8.66 10.43
N ARG A 637 -8.97 7.81 9.61
CA ARG A 637 -8.69 7.72 8.16
C ARG A 637 -8.95 9.05 7.46
N LYS A 638 -10.04 9.72 7.81
CA LYS A 638 -10.43 11.03 7.28
C LYS A 638 -9.39 12.10 7.61
N GLN A 639 -8.84 12.09 8.83
CA GLN A 639 -7.75 12.98 9.21
C GLN A 639 -6.48 12.68 8.41
N LEU A 640 -6.06 11.41 8.33
CA LEU A 640 -4.88 11.01 7.55
C LEU A 640 -5.00 11.43 6.08
N LEU A 641 -6.16 11.21 5.46
CA LEU A 641 -6.42 11.62 4.08
C LEU A 641 -6.30 13.14 3.89
N LYS A 642 -6.80 13.95 4.82
CA LYS A 642 -6.72 15.41 4.71
C LYS A 642 -5.27 15.93 4.70
N PHE A 643 -4.39 15.32 5.49
CA PHE A 643 -2.95 15.65 5.44
C PHE A 643 -2.32 15.18 4.12
N ASP A 644 -2.64 13.96 3.67
CA ASP A 644 -2.13 13.46 2.38
C ASP A 644 -2.71 14.23 1.18
N ASP A 645 -3.90 14.82 1.25
CA ASP A 645 -4.47 15.62 0.17
C ASP A 645 -3.61 16.86 -0.14
N VAL A 646 -3.08 17.51 0.91
CA VAL A 646 -2.14 18.63 0.75
C VAL A 646 -0.86 18.17 0.04
N MET A 647 -0.33 17.02 0.47
CA MET A 647 0.83 16.39 -0.15
C MET A 647 0.57 15.95 -1.59
N ASN A 648 -0.64 15.48 -1.88
CA ASN A 648 -1.03 14.95 -3.17
C ASN A 648 -1.13 16.04 -4.23
N ASP A 649 -1.60 17.24 -3.87
CA ASP A 649 -1.64 18.38 -4.78
C ASP A 649 -0.22 18.77 -5.22
N GLN A 650 0.73 18.82 -4.28
CA GLN A 650 2.15 19.07 -4.58
C GLN A 650 2.77 17.93 -5.40
N ARG A 651 2.48 16.67 -5.03
CA ARG A 651 2.94 15.48 -5.76
C ARG A 651 2.48 15.49 -7.22
N LYS A 652 1.22 15.84 -7.47
CA LYS A 652 0.68 15.94 -8.84
C LYS A 652 1.40 17.01 -9.65
N ALA A 653 1.73 18.15 -9.04
CA ALA A 653 2.49 19.19 -9.72
C ALA A 653 3.90 18.71 -10.09
N ILE A 654 4.62 18.09 -9.14
CA ILE A 654 5.98 17.58 -9.37
C ILE A 654 5.99 16.43 -10.37
N PHE A 655 5.12 15.43 -10.21
CA PHE A 655 5.05 14.29 -11.12
C PHE A 655 4.59 14.69 -12.52
N GLY A 656 3.65 15.65 -12.62
CA GLY A 656 3.22 16.22 -13.89
C GLY A 656 4.36 16.93 -14.63
N GLN A 657 5.09 17.83 -13.95
CA GLN A 657 6.27 18.49 -14.54
C GLN A 657 7.34 17.48 -14.93
N ARG A 658 7.60 16.48 -14.07
CA ARG A 658 8.58 15.44 -14.33
C ARG A 658 8.25 14.65 -15.60
N LEU A 659 6.99 14.26 -15.76
CA LEU A 659 6.52 13.58 -16.97
C LEU A 659 6.65 14.47 -18.21
N GLU A 660 6.27 15.74 -18.13
CA GLU A 660 6.41 16.71 -19.22
C GLU A 660 7.88 16.87 -19.66
N ILE A 661 8.80 16.94 -18.70
CA ILE A 661 10.25 16.98 -18.95
C ILE A 661 10.73 15.67 -19.61
N MET A 662 10.22 14.52 -19.15
CA MET A 662 10.53 13.21 -19.72
C MET A 662 9.99 13.04 -21.16
N GLU A 663 8.83 13.60 -21.47
CA GLU A 663 8.25 13.59 -22.82
C GLU A 663 8.90 14.60 -23.77
N SER A 664 9.39 15.72 -23.21
CA SER A 664 10.00 16.76 -24.04
C SER A 664 11.32 16.32 -24.66
N LYS A 665 11.49 16.71 -25.92
CA LYS A 665 12.75 16.56 -26.69
C LYS A 665 13.71 17.71 -26.45
N ASP A 666 13.21 18.86 -26.02
CA ASP A 666 13.99 20.07 -25.76
C ASP A 666 13.50 20.73 -24.47
N VAL A 667 14.43 20.95 -23.53
CA VAL A 667 14.16 21.54 -22.21
C VAL A 667 14.91 22.87 -22.03
N ASN A 668 15.48 23.42 -23.10
CA ASN A 668 16.26 24.65 -23.06
C ASN A 668 15.49 25.84 -22.55
N GLU A 669 14.28 26.04 -23.08
CA GLU A 669 13.43 27.17 -22.72
C GLU A 669 13.13 27.11 -21.23
N ILE A 670 12.85 25.92 -20.69
CA ILE A 670 12.62 25.70 -19.25
C ILE A 670 13.86 26.11 -18.45
N VAL A 671 15.04 25.63 -18.83
CA VAL A 671 16.30 25.90 -18.12
C VAL A 671 16.73 27.37 -18.26
N GLU A 672 16.46 27.99 -19.39
CA GLU A 672 16.69 29.41 -19.66
C GLU A 672 15.81 30.28 -18.80
N ASP A 673 14.50 30.01 -18.75
CA ASP A 673 13.55 30.71 -17.90
C ASP A 673 13.93 30.56 -16.41
N MET A 674 14.37 29.36 -15.98
CA MET A 674 14.87 29.16 -14.61
C MET A 674 16.07 30.06 -14.30
N ARG A 675 17.02 30.15 -15.23
CA ARG A 675 18.21 30.99 -15.07
C ARG A 675 17.86 32.48 -15.05
N HIS A 676 16.95 32.92 -15.92
CA HIS A 676 16.49 34.31 -15.95
C HIS A 676 15.77 34.67 -14.65
N GLN A 677 14.94 33.78 -14.11
CA GLN A 677 14.32 34.00 -12.80
C GLN A 677 15.35 34.10 -11.67
N VAL A 678 16.41 33.27 -11.68
CA VAL A 678 17.50 33.39 -10.69
C VAL A 678 18.21 34.74 -10.80
N ILE A 679 18.45 35.24 -12.02
CA ILE A 679 19.01 36.58 -12.24
C ILE A 679 18.07 37.65 -11.66
N ASP A 680 16.76 37.49 -11.87
CA ASP A 680 15.76 38.40 -11.35
C ASP A 680 15.79 38.48 -9.83
N ASP A 681 15.80 37.32 -9.17
CA ASP A 681 15.81 37.22 -7.71
C ASP A 681 17.11 37.79 -7.11
N LEU A 682 18.26 37.55 -7.76
CA LEU A 682 19.54 38.14 -7.38
C LEU A 682 19.52 39.67 -7.49
N VAL A 683 19.01 40.21 -8.61
CA VAL A 683 18.91 41.66 -8.78
C VAL A 683 17.97 42.26 -7.76
N ASP A 684 16.79 41.68 -7.52
CA ASP A 684 15.85 42.19 -6.51
C ASP A 684 16.43 42.20 -5.10
N PHE A 685 17.26 41.20 -4.76
CA PHE A 685 17.89 41.10 -3.45
C PHE A 685 18.99 42.15 -3.23
N TYR A 686 19.91 42.29 -4.19
CA TYR A 686 21.07 43.19 -4.06
C TYR A 686 20.80 44.62 -4.55
N ILE A 687 19.74 44.82 -5.34
CA ILE A 687 19.30 46.09 -5.92
C ILE A 687 17.81 46.29 -5.58
N PRO A 688 17.49 46.68 -4.34
CA PRO A 688 16.09 46.77 -3.90
C PRO A 688 15.28 47.75 -4.75
N ALA A 689 14.04 47.38 -5.08
CA ALA A 689 13.18 48.24 -5.88
C ALA A 689 13.01 49.63 -5.26
N ARG A 690 13.11 50.68 -6.10
CA ARG A 690 13.00 52.10 -5.72
C ARG A 690 14.08 52.59 -4.75
N SER A 691 15.22 51.91 -4.70
CA SER A 691 16.42 52.37 -3.98
C SER A 691 17.27 53.31 -4.84
N TYR A 692 18.12 54.11 -4.19
CA TYR A 692 19.13 54.92 -4.87
C TYR A 692 20.41 54.10 -5.10
N ALA A 693 21.22 54.47 -6.11
CA ALA A 693 22.42 53.72 -6.49
C ALA A 693 23.45 53.55 -5.35
N ASP A 694 23.46 54.43 -4.34
CA ASP A 694 24.31 54.32 -3.15
C ASP A 694 23.84 53.25 -2.14
N GLN A 695 22.65 52.70 -2.33
CA GLN A 695 22.06 51.63 -1.52
C GLN A 695 22.20 50.24 -2.17
N TRP A 696 22.76 50.17 -3.38
CA TRP A 696 22.94 48.92 -4.10
C TRP A 696 24.18 48.18 -3.62
N ASP A 697 24.07 46.87 -3.43
CA ASP A 697 25.20 46.02 -3.07
C ASP A 697 25.80 45.36 -4.31
N GLY A 698 26.57 46.13 -5.08
CA GLY A 698 27.23 45.64 -6.29
C GLY A 698 28.32 44.60 -6.02
N GLU A 699 28.97 44.63 -4.85
CA GLU A 699 29.99 43.65 -4.48
C GLU A 699 29.35 42.30 -4.14
N GLY A 700 28.25 42.31 -3.37
CA GLY A 700 27.44 41.12 -3.10
C GLY A 700 26.86 40.51 -4.37
N LEU A 701 26.29 41.34 -5.25
CA LEU A 701 25.78 40.87 -6.55
C LEU A 701 26.89 40.23 -7.40
N TYR A 702 28.10 40.79 -7.43
CA TYR A 702 29.23 40.22 -8.16
C TYR A 702 29.62 38.84 -7.64
N ALA A 703 29.73 38.69 -6.31
CA ALA A 703 30.04 37.41 -5.70
C ALA A 703 28.97 36.35 -6.02
N ALA A 704 27.69 36.71 -5.90
CA ALA A 704 26.57 35.81 -6.18
C ALA A 704 26.48 35.43 -7.67
N VAL A 705 26.74 36.37 -8.60
CA VAL A 705 26.76 36.09 -10.05
C VAL A 705 27.87 35.10 -10.41
N ILE A 706 29.04 35.19 -9.80
CA ILE A 706 30.12 34.21 -10.00
C ILE A 706 29.72 32.84 -9.44
N GLU A 707 29.22 32.81 -8.20
CA GLU A 707 28.88 31.57 -7.51
C GLU A 707 27.73 30.82 -8.22
N LYS A 708 26.63 31.53 -8.49
CA LYS A 708 25.37 30.96 -8.96
C LYS A 708 25.25 30.86 -10.48
N LEU A 709 25.82 31.81 -11.21
CA LEU A 709 25.72 31.84 -12.67
C LEU A 709 27.03 31.42 -13.36
N GLY A 710 28.14 31.34 -12.63
CA GLY A 710 29.45 30.96 -13.18
C GLY A 710 30.04 31.98 -14.15
N VAL A 711 29.50 33.20 -14.19
CA VAL A 711 29.91 34.25 -15.13
C VAL A 711 30.67 35.35 -14.39
N ASP A 712 31.82 35.74 -14.95
CA ASP A 712 32.58 36.91 -14.50
C ASP A 712 32.08 38.15 -15.28
N ALA A 713 31.05 38.80 -14.76
CA ALA A 713 30.45 40.00 -15.32
C ALA A 713 30.86 41.24 -14.51
N PRO A 714 31.14 42.40 -15.15
CA PRO A 714 31.56 43.62 -14.47
C PRO A 714 30.37 44.36 -13.80
N VAL A 715 29.57 43.65 -13.00
CA VAL A 715 28.35 44.20 -12.36
C VAL A 715 28.67 45.35 -11.41
N ILE A 716 29.82 45.34 -10.73
CA ILE A 716 30.27 46.46 -9.86
C ILE A 716 30.44 47.75 -10.68
N ALA A 717 30.90 47.64 -11.93
CA ALA A 717 31.04 48.80 -12.79
C ALA A 717 29.67 49.27 -13.31
N TRP A 718 28.76 48.33 -13.60
CA TRP A 718 27.40 48.66 -14.05
C TRP A 718 26.58 49.37 -12.99
N THR A 719 26.70 48.98 -11.72
CA THR A 719 26.00 49.64 -10.60
C THR A 719 26.47 51.08 -10.35
N GLN A 720 27.65 51.45 -10.87
CA GLN A 720 28.23 52.80 -10.74
C GLN A 720 28.04 53.67 -12.00
N GLU A 721 27.43 53.12 -13.05
CA GLU A 721 27.25 53.79 -14.33
C GLU A 721 26.06 54.77 -14.30
N GLU A 722 26.27 56.01 -14.74
CA GLU A 722 25.18 57.00 -14.78
C GLU A 722 24.09 56.60 -15.77
N GLY A 723 22.85 56.52 -15.28
CA GLY A 723 21.67 56.24 -16.10
C GLY A 723 21.34 54.75 -16.28
N VAL A 724 22.07 53.86 -15.58
CA VAL A 724 21.75 52.43 -15.50
C VAL A 724 20.74 52.21 -14.37
N ASP A 725 19.67 51.48 -14.66
CA ASP A 725 18.70 51.00 -13.67
C ASP A 725 18.76 49.47 -13.48
N ASP A 726 17.89 48.95 -12.61
CA ASP A 726 17.79 47.51 -12.33
C ASP A 726 17.42 46.70 -13.58
N SER A 727 16.63 47.27 -14.50
CA SER A 727 16.23 46.60 -15.74
C SER A 727 17.41 46.49 -16.72
N ASP A 728 18.26 47.50 -16.81
CA ASP A 728 19.49 47.46 -17.60
C ASP A 728 20.46 46.37 -17.09
N ILE A 729 20.59 46.23 -15.77
CA ILE A 729 21.46 45.21 -15.15
C ILE A 729 20.93 43.80 -15.44
N ARG A 730 19.61 43.58 -15.34
CA ARG A 730 18.97 42.31 -15.72
C ARG A 730 19.24 41.96 -17.18
N GLU A 731 18.98 42.88 -18.11
CA GLU A 731 19.17 42.63 -19.55
C GLU A 731 20.64 42.30 -19.88
N ARG A 732 21.59 43.01 -19.24
CA ARG A 732 23.02 42.73 -19.39
C ARG A 732 23.41 41.35 -18.85
N LEU A 733 22.86 40.96 -17.69
CA LEU A 733 23.09 39.63 -17.11
C LEU A 733 22.47 38.50 -17.92
N TYR A 734 21.22 38.65 -18.39
CA TYR A 734 20.58 37.68 -19.29
C TYR A 734 21.48 37.43 -20.49
N LYS A 735 21.85 38.49 -21.21
CA LYS A 735 22.70 38.38 -22.38
C LYS A 735 24.04 37.70 -22.09
N ALA A 736 24.72 38.10 -21.00
CA ALA A 736 26.01 37.53 -20.64
C ALA A 736 25.90 36.03 -20.32
N THR A 737 24.86 35.62 -19.59
CA THR A 737 24.64 34.21 -19.26
C THR A 737 24.15 33.38 -20.45
N ASP A 738 23.31 33.94 -21.33
CA ASP A 738 22.84 33.29 -22.54
C ASP A 738 23.99 33.04 -23.52
N GLU A 739 24.88 34.03 -23.71
CA GLU A 739 26.10 33.88 -24.52
C GLU A 739 27.04 32.82 -23.92
N PHE A 740 27.19 32.79 -22.60
CA PHE A 740 27.98 31.79 -21.89
C PHE A 740 27.43 30.38 -22.10
N MET A 741 26.12 30.18 -21.91
CA MET A 741 25.47 28.88 -22.07
C MET A 741 25.43 28.44 -23.53
N ALA A 742 25.21 29.35 -24.49
CA ALA A 742 25.30 29.04 -25.93
C ALA A 742 26.73 28.60 -26.32
N GLY A 743 27.75 29.29 -25.81
CA GLY A 743 29.15 28.92 -26.02
C GLY A 743 29.49 27.54 -25.42
N LYS A 744 28.83 27.17 -24.33
CA LYS A 744 28.96 25.86 -23.68
C LYS A 744 28.25 24.76 -24.45
N ALA A 745 27.01 25.00 -24.89
CA ALA A 745 26.26 24.09 -25.74
C ALA A 745 27.01 23.78 -27.04
N ALA A 746 27.70 24.76 -27.63
CA ALA A 746 28.55 24.55 -28.80
C ALA A 746 29.76 23.61 -28.52
N LYS A 747 30.31 23.61 -27.29
CA LYS A 747 31.44 22.74 -26.91
C LYS A 747 31.00 21.31 -26.63
N PHE A 748 29.83 21.11 -26.01
CA PHE A 748 29.28 19.77 -25.76
C PHE A 748 28.62 19.15 -27.00
N GLY A 749 28.11 20.00 -27.89
CA GLY A 749 27.20 19.62 -28.96
C GLY A 749 25.73 19.71 -28.50
N PRO A 750 24.80 20.17 -29.37
CA PRO A 750 23.43 20.48 -28.96
C PRO A 750 22.68 19.26 -28.41
N GLU A 751 22.75 18.10 -29.06
CA GLU A 751 22.06 16.89 -28.57
C GLU A 751 22.57 16.41 -27.20
N GLN A 752 23.88 16.47 -26.98
CA GLN A 752 24.47 16.07 -25.71
C GLN A 752 24.15 17.08 -24.60
N MET A 753 24.15 18.38 -24.90
CA MET A 753 23.77 19.41 -23.95
C MET A 753 22.30 19.23 -23.52
N ARG A 754 21.37 18.96 -24.45
CA ARG A 754 19.96 18.71 -24.14
C ARG A 754 19.76 17.50 -23.22
N ARG A 755 20.52 16.42 -23.45
CA ARG A 755 20.53 15.25 -22.55
C ARG A 755 21.04 15.60 -21.16
N ILE A 756 22.11 16.39 -21.07
CA ILE A 756 22.67 16.85 -19.79
C ILE A 756 21.67 17.73 -19.05
N GLU A 757 21.07 18.71 -19.72
CA GLU A 757 20.04 19.60 -19.16
C GLU A 757 18.89 18.77 -18.57
N LYS A 758 18.35 17.84 -19.34
CA LYS A 758 17.27 16.95 -18.90
C LYS A 758 17.67 16.10 -17.70
N GLN A 759 18.87 15.50 -17.74
CA GLN A 759 19.38 14.68 -16.64
C GLN A 759 19.57 15.49 -15.35
N VAL A 760 20.20 16.67 -15.44
CA VAL A 760 20.44 17.56 -14.29
C VAL A 760 19.11 18.03 -13.70
N LEU A 761 18.15 18.39 -14.54
CA LEU A 761 16.83 18.84 -14.13
C LEU A 761 16.09 17.73 -13.37
N LEU A 762 15.96 16.53 -13.96
CA LEU A 762 15.28 15.39 -13.33
C LEU A 762 15.95 14.98 -12.00
N GLN A 763 17.28 14.87 -11.99
CA GLN A 763 18.02 14.50 -10.77
C GLN A 763 17.86 15.53 -9.65
N THR A 764 17.83 16.82 -9.99
CA THR A 764 17.68 17.89 -9.00
C THR A 764 16.24 17.96 -8.48
N ILE A 765 15.23 17.77 -9.35
CA ILE A 765 13.83 17.61 -8.93
C ILE A 765 13.70 16.44 -7.95
N ASP A 766 14.23 15.27 -8.29
CA ASP A 766 14.11 14.07 -7.47
C ASP A 766 14.80 14.21 -6.10
N ALA A 767 15.95 14.90 -6.06
CA ALA A 767 16.68 15.19 -4.82
C ALA A 767 15.90 16.18 -3.93
N LYS A 768 15.50 17.34 -4.48
CA LYS A 768 14.73 18.35 -3.73
C LYS A 768 13.40 17.83 -3.25
N TRP A 769 12.68 17.09 -4.10
CA TRP A 769 11.40 16.49 -3.73
C TRP A 769 11.54 15.52 -2.56
N ARG A 770 12.59 14.70 -2.53
CA ARG A 770 12.88 13.79 -1.42
C ARG A 770 13.17 14.54 -0.11
N GLU A 771 13.99 15.58 -0.16
CA GLU A 771 14.26 16.45 1.01
C GLU A 771 12.97 17.07 1.55
N HIS A 772 12.10 17.51 0.65
CA HIS A 772 10.81 18.09 0.98
C HIS A 772 9.84 17.07 1.59
N LEU A 773 9.77 15.84 1.06
CA LEU A 773 8.97 14.76 1.65
C LEU A 773 9.36 14.48 3.10
N VAL A 774 10.67 14.43 3.40
CA VAL A 774 11.18 14.26 4.77
C VAL A 774 10.77 15.45 5.64
N THR A 775 10.91 16.67 5.13
CA THR A 775 10.55 17.89 5.87
C THR A 775 9.07 17.95 6.19
N LEU A 776 8.19 17.48 5.30
CA LEU A 776 6.75 17.43 5.51
C LEU A 776 6.31 16.33 6.47
N GLU A 777 7.05 15.22 6.50
CA GLU A 777 6.87 14.17 7.50
C GLU A 777 7.20 14.70 8.90
N HIS A 778 8.32 15.42 9.03
CA HIS A 778 8.66 16.15 10.25
C HIS A 778 7.58 17.17 10.59
N LEU A 779 7.12 17.97 9.63
CA LEU A 779 6.08 18.98 9.83
C LEU A 779 4.79 18.37 10.38
N ARG A 780 4.33 17.27 9.78
CA ARG A 780 3.14 16.55 10.22
C ARG A 780 3.26 16.06 11.66
N SER A 781 4.46 15.63 12.07
CA SER A 781 4.70 15.17 13.44
C SER A 781 4.69 16.30 14.47
N VAL A 782 5.05 17.53 14.07
CA VAL A 782 5.20 18.66 15.00
C VAL A 782 4.05 19.67 14.96
N VAL A 783 3.21 19.67 13.91
CA VAL A 783 2.13 20.67 13.76
C VAL A 783 1.11 20.64 14.92
N GLY A 784 0.97 19.48 15.58
CA GLY A 784 0.14 19.35 16.79
C GLY A 784 0.59 20.27 17.93
N PHE A 785 1.89 20.56 18.05
CA PHE A 785 2.43 21.50 19.04
C PHE A 785 2.02 22.96 18.77
N ARG A 786 1.71 23.30 17.52
CA ARG A 786 1.31 24.66 17.13
C ARG A 786 -0.20 24.91 17.34
N GLY A 787 -0.99 23.85 17.58
CA GLY A 787 -2.43 23.89 17.82
C GLY A 787 -2.87 24.51 19.17
N TYR A 788 -1.94 24.85 20.07
CA TYR A 788 -2.25 25.47 21.37
C TYR A 788 -2.91 26.86 21.26
N ALA A 789 -2.85 27.51 20.09
CA ALA A 789 -3.43 28.83 19.83
C ALA A 789 -4.89 28.85 19.31
N GLN A 790 -5.71 27.81 19.56
CA GLN A 790 -7.07 27.66 18.99
C GLN A 790 -7.14 27.64 17.44
N ARG A 791 -6.02 27.38 16.77
CA ARG A 791 -5.96 27.26 15.31
C ARG A 791 -6.03 25.79 14.91
N ASP A 792 -6.70 25.52 13.79
CA ASP A 792 -6.82 24.16 13.25
C ASP A 792 -5.46 23.68 12.70
N PRO A 793 -4.85 22.61 13.26
CA PRO A 793 -3.53 22.13 12.84
C PRO A 793 -3.42 21.82 11.35
N LEU A 794 -4.52 21.41 10.71
CA LEU A 794 -4.52 21.12 9.28
C LEU A 794 -4.33 22.39 8.43
N ASN A 795 -4.89 23.52 8.85
CA ASN A 795 -4.72 24.78 8.12
C ASN A 795 -3.31 25.33 8.26
N GLU A 796 -2.71 25.21 9.45
CA GLU A 796 -1.29 25.57 9.65
C GLU A 796 -0.38 24.65 8.83
N TYR A 797 -0.62 23.33 8.87
CA TYR A 797 0.10 22.39 8.01
C TYR A 797 0.01 22.78 6.53
N LYS A 798 -1.17 23.16 6.03
CA LYS A 798 -1.37 23.56 4.65
C LYS A 798 -0.60 24.84 4.29
N ASN A 799 -0.62 25.85 5.16
CA ASN A 799 0.08 27.11 4.89
C ASN A 799 1.59 26.91 4.88
N GLU A 800 2.12 26.21 5.88
CA GLU A 800 3.56 26.00 6.02
C GLU A 800 4.10 25.03 4.98
N SER A 801 3.36 23.95 4.67
CA SER A 801 3.74 23.04 3.56
C SER A 801 3.77 23.74 2.21
N PHE A 802 2.94 24.77 2.00
CA PHE A 802 2.97 25.58 0.79
C PHE A 802 4.20 26.49 0.75
N GLN A 803 4.56 27.14 1.86
CA GLN A 803 5.79 27.93 1.97
C GLN A 803 7.05 27.08 1.72
N LEU A 804 7.11 25.88 2.32
CA LEU A 804 8.18 24.92 2.07
C LEU A 804 8.23 24.49 0.60
N PHE A 805 7.08 24.33 -0.05
CA PHE A 805 7.01 23.99 -1.48
C PHE A 805 7.48 25.14 -2.38
N GLU A 806 7.15 26.39 -2.07
CA GLU A 806 7.70 27.55 -2.78
C GLU A 806 9.22 27.64 -2.63
N SER A 807 9.74 27.41 -1.41
CA SER A 807 11.18 27.35 -1.14
C SER A 807 11.87 26.22 -1.92
N LEU A 808 11.24 25.05 -2.02
CA LEU A 808 11.70 23.96 -2.88
C LEU A 808 11.79 24.41 -4.35
N LEU A 809 10.76 25.08 -4.87
CA LEU A 809 10.76 25.49 -6.28
C LEU A 809 11.83 26.54 -6.56
N ASN A 810 12.04 27.48 -5.64
CA ASN A 810 13.08 28.51 -5.79
C ASN A 810 14.48 27.88 -5.73
N SER A 811 14.75 27.05 -4.72
CA SER A 811 16.04 26.35 -4.58
C SER A 811 16.33 25.38 -5.73
N LEU A 812 15.30 24.77 -6.32
CA LEU A 812 15.42 23.95 -7.53
C LEU A 812 15.97 24.77 -8.71
N ARG A 813 15.41 25.96 -8.97
CA ARG A 813 15.86 26.82 -10.08
C ARG A 813 17.31 27.25 -9.90
N GLU A 814 17.66 27.63 -8.68
CA GLU A 814 19.02 28.04 -8.30
C GLU A 814 20.01 26.90 -8.50
N GLU A 815 19.73 25.71 -7.95
CA GLU A 815 20.62 24.56 -8.02
C GLU A 815 20.79 24.01 -9.44
N VAL A 816 19.72 24.00 -10.25
CA VAL A 816 19.81 23.65 -11.67
C VAL A 816 20.70 24.63 -12.42
N THR A 817 20.50 25.93 -12.20
CA THR A 817 21.29 26.99 -12.83
C THR A 817 22.77 26.88 -12.44
N GLU A 818 23.05 26.69 -11.16
CA GLU A 818 24.40 26.56 -10.60
C GLU A 818 25.12 25.32 -11.16
N LYS A 819 24.49 24.14 -11.08
CA LYS A 819 25.07 22.90 -11.62
C LYS A 819 25.34 23.02 -13.12
N LEU A 820 24.38 23.56 -13.87
CA LEU A 820 24.54 23.76 -15.30
C LEU A 820 25.61 24.78 -15.63
N ALA A 821 25.84 25.80 -14.80
CA ALA A 821 26.93 26.76 -14.96
C ALA A 821 28.31 26.15 -14.66
N GLN A 822 28.41 25.30 -13.64
CA GLN A 822 29.66 24.66 -13.19
C GLN A 822 30.14 23.51 -14.08
N LEU A 823 29.22 22.84 -14.80
CA LEU A 823 29.59 21.73 -15.68
C LEU A 823 30.66 22.15 -16.71
N ARG A 824 31.63 21.30 -17.03
CA ARG A 824 32.57 21.60 -18.12
C ARG A 824 32.83 20.35 -18.94
N PRO A 825 33.00 20.49 -20.27
CA PRO A 825 33.40 19.35 -21.08
C PRO A 825 34.79 18.91 -20.60
N LEU A 826 34.95 17.61 -20.40
CA LEU A 826 36.24 17.01 -20.08
C LEU A 826 37.22 17.33 -21.22
N SER A 827 38.43 17.76 -20.86
CA SER A 827 39.50 17.97 -21.84
C SER A 827 39.88 16.66 -22.54
N GLU A 828 40.48 16.72 -23.73
CA GLU A 828 40.92 15.50 -24.44
C GLU A 828 41.89 14.64 -23.61
N GLU A 829 42.70 15.26 -22.73
CA GLU A 829 43.58 14.53 -21.81
C GLU A 829 42.79 13.84 -20.69
N GLU A 830 41.83 14.53 -20.08
CA GLU A 830 40.95 13.94 -19.05
C GLU A 830 40.09 12.80 -19.64
N GLN A 831 39.57 12.95 -20.86
CA GLN A 831 38.82 11.89 -21.56
C GLN A 831 39.71 10.66 -21.84
N LYS A 832 40.96 10.86 -22.27
CA LYS A 832 41.92 9.76 -22.49
C LYS A 832 42.29 9.07 -21.19
N GLN A 833 42.45 9.80 -20.09
CA GLN A 833 42.72 9.25 -18.76
C GLN A 833 41.53 8.47 -18.21
N MET A 834 40.31 9.00 -18.35
CA MET A 834 39.09 8.32 -17.91
C MET A 834 38.80 7.07 -18.74
N LEU A 835 39.02 7.10 -20.06
CA LEU A 835 38.92 5.92 -20.91
C LEU A 835 40.01 4.89 -20.56
N ALA A 836 41.23 5.34 -20.26
CA ALA A 836 42.29 4.46 -19.78
C ALA A 836 41.92 3.79 -18.44
N GLN A 837 41.33 4.55 -17.50
CA GLN A 837 40.83 4.03 -16.23
C GLN A 837 39.65 3.06 -16.40
N LEU A 838 38.70 3.34 -17.30
CA LEU A 838 37.58 2.44 -17.61
C LEU A 838 38.06 1.15 -18.28
N ILE A 839 39.03 1.24 -19.20
CA ILE A 839 39.68 0.07 -19.80
C ILE A 839 40.47 -0.71 -18.74
N GLU A 840 41.10 -0.02 -17.79
CA GLU A 840 41.83 -0.64 -16.68
C GLU A 840 40.88 -1.30 -15.67
N GLN A 841 39.73 -0.70 -15.34
CA GLN A 841 38.66 -1.30 -14.55
C GLN A 841 38.01 -2.48 -15.25
N GLN A 842 37.69 -2.37 -16.55
CA GLN A 842 37.18 -3.49 -17.34
C GLN A 842 38.22 -4.60 -17.45
N ARG A 843 39.52 -4.28 -17.60
CA ARG A 843 40.60 -5.28 -17.55
C ARG A 843 40.79 -5.86 -16.15
N ALA A 844 40.51 -5.12 -15.08
CA ALA A 844 40.56 -5.62 -13.72
C ALA A 844 39.37 -6.54 -13.42
N LEU A 845 38.18 -6.22 -13.91
CA LEU A 845 36.96 -7.04 -13.83
C LEU A 845 37.08 -8.29 -14.72
N GLN A 846 37.50 -8.13 -15.97
CA GLN A 846 37.77 -9.26 -16.88
C GLN A 846 39.02 -10.05 -16.47
N GLY A 847 39.99 -9.44 -15.80
CA GLY A 847 41.15 -10.11 -15.22
C GLY A 847 40.81 -10.88 -13.94
N ALA A 848 39.84 -10.40 -13.17
CA ALA A 848 39.24 -11.15 -12.06
C ALA A 848 38.37 -12.32 -12.57
N GLU A 849 37.69 -12.17 -13.70
CA GLU A 849 36.94 -13.27 -14.35
C GLU A 849 37.85 -14.25 -15.12
N ALA A 850 38.95 -13.77 -15.75
CA ALA A 850 39.92 -14.61 -16.47
C ALA A 850 40.97 -15.24 -15.54
N GLY A 851 41.11 -14.76 -14.29
CA GLY A 851 41.87 -15.40 -13.22
C GLY A 851 41.11 -16.55 -12.53
N ALA A 852 39.81 -16.69 -12.81
CA ALA A 852 38.96 -17.77 -12.32
C ALA A 852 38.81 -18.87 -13.38
N GLN A 853 39.89 -19.61 -13.65
CA GLN A 853 39.78 -21.01 -14.08
C GLN A 853 40.51 -21.95 -13.11
N PRO A 854 39.92 -23.13 -12.81
CA PRO A 854 40.25 -23.92 -11.64
C PRO A 854 41.56 -24.69 -11.87
N GLY A 855 42.64 -24.29 -11.20
CA GLY A 855 43.85 -25.11 -11.19
C GLY A 855 45.13 -24.44 -10.68
N ALA A 856 45.50 -24.81 -9.46
CA ALA A 856 46.85 -24.88 -8.91
C ALA A 856 47.66 -23.57 -8.71
N ALA A 857 47.78 -23.17 -7.44
CA ALA A 857 48.78 -22.22 -6.95
C ALA A 857 50.16 -22.89 -6.73
N PRO A 858 51.26 -22.18 -6.99
CA PRO A 858 52.39 -22.23 -6.06
C PRO A 858 53.02 -20.86 -5.74
N ALA A 859 53.11 -20.60 -4.44
CA ALA A 859 54.15 -19.95 -3.63
C ALA A 859 55.10 -18.88 -4.22
N ALA A 860 55.16 -17.73 -3.53
CA ALA A 860 56.41 -17.07 -3.14
C ALA A 860 56.18 -16.13 -1.94
N GLY A 861 56.96 -16.29 -0.85
CA GLY A 861 57.19 -15.24 0.15
C GLY A 861 58.39 -14.36 -0.26
N PRO A 862 59.09 -13.67 0.65
CA PRO A 862 58.68 -13.13 1.96
C PRO A 862 59.03 -11.62 2.11
N GLN A 863 58.38 -10.86 2.98
CA GLN A 863 59.07 -9.86 3.82
C GLN A 863 58.20 -9.32 4.97
N ALA A 864 58.88 -9.09 6.08
CA ALA A 864 58.39 -9.06 7.44
C ALA A 864 58.32 -7.66 8.03
N ALA A 865 57.38 -7.48 8.96
CA ALA A 865 57.43 -6.77 10.25
C ALA A 865 55.96 -6.71 10.74
N ALA A 866 55.55 -6.90 11.99
CA ALA A 866 56.13 -7.31 13.26
C ALA A 866 54.92 -7.38 14.25
N GLN A 867 54.88 -8.40 15.12
CA GLN A 867 53.85 -8.73 16.15
C GLN A 867 53.59 -7.61 17.19
N PRO A 868 52.48 -7.61 17.98
CA PRO A 868 52.06 -8.65 18.98
C PRO A 868 50.55 -9.04 18.97
N ASP A 869 50.18 -10.32 19.04
CA ASP A 869 49.94 -11.22 20.20
C ASP A 869 48.54 -11.11 20.85
N GLY A 870 47.79 -12.23 20.82
CA GLY A 870 46.61 -12.46 21.68
C GLY A 870 45.56 -13.43 21.10
N ALA A 871 45.71 -14.73 21.36
CA ALA A 871 44.75 -15.84 21.10
C ALA A 871 43.37 -15.62 21.77
N GLY A 872 42.25 -16.27 21.43
CA GLY A 872 41.83 -17.37 20.53
C GLY A 872 40.29 -17.46 20.66
N GLU A 873 39.52 -17.92 19.66
CA GLU A 873 39.04 -19.30 19.54
C GLU A 873 38.37 -19.50 18.17
N THR A 874 38.54 -20.71 17.63
CA THR A 874 38.30 -21.14 16.26
C THR A 874 36.92 -21.78 16.04
N ALA A 875 36.23 -21.37 14.97
CA ALA A 875 35.18 -22.16 14.32
C ALA A 875 35.79 -23.01 13.18
N VAL A 876 35.39 -24.28 13.10
CA VAL A 876 35.99 -25.33 12.27
C VAL A 876 35.21 -25.47 10.95
N ALA A 877 35.92 -25.36 9.82
CA ALA A 877 35.44 -25.63 8.47
C ALA A 877 35.58 -27.12 8.08
N GLU A 878 34.76 -27.55 7.13
CA GLU A 878 34.45 -28.93 6.70
C GLU A 878 35.65 -29.85 6.43
N VAL A 879 35.79 -30.96 7.18
CA VAL A 879 36.80 -32.01 6.95
C VAL A 879 36.15 -33.23 6.29
N GLY A 880 36.74 -33.73 5.20
CA GLY A 880 36.22 -34.86 4.42
C GLY A 880 36.40 -36.22 5.12
N ARG A 881 35.45 -37.15 4.91
CA ARG A 881 35.41 -38.48 5.56
C ARG A 881 36.68 -39.33 5.45
N ASN A 882 37.46 -39.19 4.38
CA ASN A 882 38.68 -39.97 4.16
C ASN A 882 39.97 -39.24 4.56
N ASP A 883 39.89 -37.97 4.98
CA ASP A 883 41.04 -37.16 5.31
C ASP A 883 41.64 -37.53 6.66
N PRO A 884 42.92 -37.23 6.93
CA PRO A 884 43.51 -37.39 8.26
C PRO A 884 42.68 -36.65 9.30
N CYS A 885 42.37 -37.30 10.41
CA CYS A 885 41.54 -36.68 11.44
C CYS A 885 42.28 -35.46 12.05
N PRO A 886 41.64 -34.29 12.18
CA PRO A 886 42.29 -33.06 12.64
C PRO A 886 42.79 -33.12 14.10
N CYS A 887 42.41 -34.14 14.85
CA CYS A 887 42.95 -34.42 16.19
C CYS A 887 44.39 -34.97 16.17
N GLY A 888 45.00 -35.19 15.00
CA GLY A 888 46.38 -35.67 14.89
C GLY A 888 46.58 -37.15 15.24
N SER A 889 45.50 -37.96 15.31
CA SER A 889 45.56 -39.38 15.69
C SER A 889 46.21 -40.30 14.65
N GLY A 890 46.60 -39.78 13.48
CA GLY A 890 47.16 -40.56 12.37
C GLY A 890 46.16 -41.47 11.65
N LYS A 891 44.89 -41.49 12.07
CA LYS A 891 43.80 -42.24 11.41
C LYS A 891 42.99 -41.32 10.48
N ARG A 892 42.34 -41.89 9.47
CA ARG A 892 41.35 -41.17 8.64
C ARG A 892 40.11 -40.78 9.47
N TYR A 893 39.46 -39.67 9.14
CA TYR A 893 38.35 -39.09 9.90
C TYR A 893 37.23 -40.11 10.14
N LYS A 894 36.80 -40.87 9.11
CA LYS A 894 35.81 -41.96 9.23
C LYS A 894 36.20 -43.14 10.15
N HIS A 895 37.45 -43.21 10.60
CA HIS A 895 37.95 -44.23 11.53
C HIS A 895 38.43 -43.60 12.85
N CYS A 896 38.12 -42.31 13.07
CA CYS A 896 38.37 -41.56 14.29
C CYS A 896 37.14 -40.72 14.64
N HIS A 897 37.18 -39.38 14.56
CA HIS A 897 36.05 -38.53 14.97
C HIS A 897 34.80 -38.63 14.08
N GLY A 898 34.94 -39.18 12.86
CA GLY A 898 33.83 -39.53 11.97
C GLY A 898 33.49 -41.02 11.93
N ALA A 899 34.00 -41.82 12.87
CA ALA A 899 33.66 -43.24 12.97
C ALA A 899 32.26 -43.42 13.57
N VAL A 900 31.35 -44.00 12.79
CA VAL A 900 30.03 -44.40 13.28
C VAL A 900 30.15 -45.82 13.82
N THR A 901 30.30 -45.96 15.14
CA THR A 901 30.06 -47.24 15.80
C THR A 901 28.56 -47.41 16.04
N ALA A 902 28.07 -48.62 15.79
CA ALA A 902 26.68 -49.03 16.01
C ALA A 902 26.24 -48.87 17.48
#